data_AF-A0A0M4D4Q5-F1
#
_entry.id   AF-A0A0M4D4Q5-F1
#
_cell.length_a   1.000
_cell.length_b   1.000
_cell.length_c   1.000
_cell.angle_alpha   90.00
_cell.angle_beta   90.00
_cell.angle_gamma   90.00
#
_symmetry.space_group_name_H-M   'P 1'
#
loop_
_entity.id
_entity.type
_entity.pdbx_description
1 polymer ?
#
loop_
_entity_poly.entity_id
_entity_poly.type
_entity_poly.pdbx_seq_one_letter_code
_entity_poly.pdbx_strand_id
1 'polypeptide(L)'
;MKKAKQFLWLPILLLTGVLTACGSGGGSSDTAAGAPATAVSAGVAVDPYIVGARFEEVSSDGTHILQSSSTASDSRGRFSFANPVQEESIIRLKSSTRGMHGNAPYTGMLKRRVHAGDAENAVVSPLTTLLANGMSETEVIALLASAGLSGIEVAELTSDPMKDLFGATGELSNAQLRGLRANMAVNTLFMALNDFDYAGEEQNAVRLVDCVALSVETLNAAGFQAMAATISGELGAPFTFDDLAAAAVEVQRTVVAQIRQDLAAGSGSISAERFYQMSSSAAAELHTLARSMCAARLGGTLPGTGAESLFTANCQGCHTLGTGSGMMDLAGDGALLTGKFDNGSSHKGQSLSAGELLALAAYLDAAAPTEPPPTPLTGSALYSAECQGCHGSLDTTDISARNADSIAAAIAANAGGMGYLTLNAEQIALIAAALPAVTTPPTPTPERTGSEVYNLECASCHALGSHDSAGAIDLAARGSLIVTKIQNGHMGKTLSSSELTALADFADTFGSTPPPVVPRSAETVYNDICAACHMLSGFDASGAIDLAGLGNTAVTKVAAGHGGTVSTVELTGLATWLDTFSSPPPPVVARDGATLYNQNCAACHKIFGYDADGNIDLASLGNAALNKLAAGHGGTVSGEEQQNLAAWLNTWTPAPPPVVDRNGVTVYSENCAGCHKLYGYDASGNVDLAGQGSLATTKVGSGHGGSVTTGELVNLTNWLDTFNPAPPPVVARLGQDIYDAECAACHKVNGFDATGSAPDIAGNGSGATTRLNGGHNGISLIVEEVGNLAGWLNTFQAGDPYAGSCNSCHGQPPDVGAHGVHTALAQVGTDCAVCHSGAGHNGGIDLAFPATWNAKSGTAGGNGSTCSNLRCHGGQTTPDWTLGTLNSSTQCKSCHAYGTGQYNGYTSGEHRKHAVDKNYDCLVCHDAGKLANGHFGDLSTISFEQSPAATIKSSLSYSSGTCRTAGCHGSETW
;
A
#
# COMPACT_ATOMS: atom_id res chain seq x y z
N MET A 1 -41.04 -7.43 22.16
CA MET A 1 -42.04 -8.01 23.11
C MET A 1 -41.38 -8.23 24.46
N LYS A 2 -41.99 -7.83 25.60
CA LYS A 2 -41.60 -8.16 27.00
C LYS A 2 -40.16 -7.74 27.42
N LYS A 3 -39.91 -7.15 28.60
CA LYS A 3 -40.75 -6.77 29.74
C LYS A 3 -40.11 -5.58 30.47
N ALA A 4 -40.92 -4.68 31.02
CA ALA A 4 -40.45 -3.55 31.83
C ALA A 4 -40.48 -3.85 33.34
N LYS A 5 -39.89 -2.95 34.14
CA LYS A 5 -40.28 -2.69 35.53
C LYS A 5 -40.54 -1.20 35.70
N GLN A 6 -41.69 -0.87 36.28
CA GLN A 6 -42.09 0.50 36.64
C GLN A 6 -41.90 0.68 38.15
N PHE A 7 -41.68 1.92 38.59
CA PHE A 7 -42.27 2.42 39.84
C PHE A 7 -42.64 3.90 39.65
N LEU A 8 -43.83 4.28 40.12
CA LEU A 8 -44.44 5.59 39.95
C LEU A 8 -45.30 5.89 41.18
N TRP A 9 -45.03 7.00 41.87
CA TRP A 9 -45.93 7.58 42.87
C TRP A 9 -45.85 9.12 42.84
N LEU A 10 -46.99 9.74 42.54
CA LEU A 10 -47.37 11.13 42.84
C LEU A 10 -48.31 11.09 44.08
N PRO A 11 -48.78 12.20 44.73
CA PRO A 11 -49.34 13.40 44.07
C PRO A 11 -49.23 14.80 44.75
N ILE A 12 -49.26 15.83 43.89
CA ILE A 12 -50.12 17.05 43.92
C ILE A 12 -50.51 17.68 45.28
N LEU A 13 -50.11 18.95 45.51
CA LEU A 13 -50.95 20.17 45.72
C LEU A 13 -50.04 21.39 46.08
N LEU A 14 -50.48 22.65 46.15
CA LEU A 14 -51.11 23.57 45.17
C LEU A 14 -51.14 25.01 45.78
N LEU A 15 -50.77 26.04 45.00
CA LEU A 15 -51.21 27.47 45.11
C LEU A 15 -50.72 28.43 46.24
N THR A 16 -50.48 29.69 45.82
CA THR A 16 -50.50 30.99 46.58
C THR A 16 -49.55 31.22 47.78
N GLY A 17 -48.95 32.40 48.01
CA GLY A 17 -48.80 33.58 47.14
C GLY A 17 -48.68 34.95 47.87
N VAL A 18 -47.92 35.89 47.28
CA VAL A 18 -48.08 37.37 47.34
C VAL A 18 -47.47 38.19 48.52
N LEU A 19 -46.73 39.26 48.15
CA LEU A 19 -46.37 40.53 48.86
C LEU A 19 -45.27 40.65 49.97
N THR A 20 -44.11 41.17 49.53
CA THR A 20 -43.35 42.37 50.03
C THR A 20 -42.75 42.54 51.44
N ALA A 21 -41.43 42.83 51.41
CA ALA A 21 -40.74 44.05 51.89
C ALA A 21 -39.91 44.07 53.20
N CYS A 22 -38.73 44.72 53.05
CA CYS A 22 -37.90 45.45 54.03
C CYS A 22 -37.40 44.78 55.33
N GLY A 23 -36.08 44.73 55.49
CA GLY A 23 -35.45 45.07 56.78
C GLY A 23 -34.13 44.37 57.12
N SER A 24 -33.04 45.16 57.21
CA SER A 24 -31.67 44.81 57.66
C SER A 24 -30.93 43.65 56.96
N GLY A 25 -29.60 43.64 56.91
CA GLY A 25 -28.64 44.67 57.33
C GLY A 25 -27.44 44.10 58.10
N GLY A 26 -26.38 43.74 57.38
CA GLY A 26 -25.13 43.25 57.94
C GLY A 26 -24.28 42.61 56.85
N GLY A 27 -23.20 43.26 56.44
CA GLY A 27 -22.33 42.80 55.35
C GLY A 27 -21.15 41.97 55.84
N SER A 28 -20.59 41.15 54.94
CA SER A 28 -19.26 40.56 55.07
C SER A 28 -18.67 40.32 53.69
N SER A 29 -17.37 40.60 53.56
CA SER A 29 -16.44 40.10 52.52
C SER A 29 -16.87 40.20 51.05
N ASP A 30 -16.23 41.11 50.32
CA ASP A 30 -16.26 41.15 48.86
C ASP A 30 -15.68 39.87 48.25
N THR A 31 -16.54 38.93 47.85
CA THR A 31 -16.15 37.89 46.91
C THR A 31 -15.96 38.56 45.55
N ALA A 32 -14.71 38.72 45.12
CA ALA A 32 -14.42 39.22 43.77
C ALA A 32 -15.17 38.35 42.75
N ALA A 33 -16.02 38.97 41.92
CA ALA A 33 -16.66 38.26 40.83
C ALA A 33 -15.56 37.68 39.93
N GLY A 34 -15.54 36.36 39.78
CA GLY A 34 -14.61 35.71 38.87
C GLY A 34 -14.76 36.32 37.48
N ALA A 35 -13.64 36.68 36.86
CA ALA A 35 -13.67 37.18 35.48
C ALA A 35 -14.39 36.14 34.60
N PRO A 36 -15.24 36.57 33.65
CA PRO A 36 -15.83 35.62 32.70
C PRO A 36 -14.69 34.87 32.00
N ALA A 37 -14.84 33.55 31.86
CA ALA A 37 -13.85 32.74 31.14
C ALA A 37 -13.62 33.35 29.76
N THR A 38 -12.36 33.53 29.37
CA THR A 38 -11.97 34.08 28.07
C THR A 38 -12.41 33.12 26.98
N ALA A 39 -13.57 33.39 26.39
CA ALA A 39 -14.13 32.57 25.32
C ALA A 39 -13.14 32.49 24.14
N VAL A 40 -12.94 31.27 23.63
CA VAL A 40 -12.02 30.98 22.53
C VAL A 40 -12.39 31.86 21.33
N SER A 41 -11.42 32.57 20.77
CA SER A 41 -11.62 33.39 19.56
C SER A 41 -10.49 33.23 18.54
N ALA A 42 -9.46 32.46 18.90
CA ALA A 42 -8.33 32.12 18.05
C ALA A 42 -8.04 30.62 18.11
N GLY A 43 -7.15 30.17 17.24
CA GLY A 43 -6.68 28.79 17.23
C GLY A 43 -5.39 28.60 16.44
N VAL A 44 -4.85 27.38 16.48
CA VAL A 44 -3.57 27.01 15.86
C VAL A 44 -3.72 25.71 15.09
N ALA A 45 -3.48 25.74 13.77
CA ALA A 45 -3.53 24.58 12.88
C ALA A 45 -2.17 23.89 12.80
N VAL A 46 -2.04 22.61 13.21
CA VAL A 46 -0.71 21.98 13.37
C VAL A 46 -0.63 20.51 12.92
N ASP A 47 0.28 20.21 11.99
CA ASP A 47 0.77 18.88 11.61
C ASP A 47 2.12 18.78 10.80
N PRO A 48 3.08 19.73 10.67
CA PRO A 48 3.32 20.99 11.36
C PRO A 48 2.40 22.12 10.90
N TYR A 49 2.66 23.34 11.37
CA TYR A 49 1.85 24.52 11.08
C TYR A 49 1.32 24.58 9.65
N ILE A 50 -0.02 24.48 9.52
CA ILE A 50 -0.71 24.58 8.24
C ILE A 50 -0.92 26.07 7.96
N VAL A 51 -0.35 26.57 6.86
CA VAL A 51 -0.29 28.01 6.54
C VAL A 51 -1.35 28.37 5.50
N GLY A 52 -2.05 29.49 5.66
CA GLY A 52 -3.12 29.94 4.76
C GLY A 52 -4.43 29.15 4.86
N ALA A 53 -4.54 28.22 5.81
CA ALA A 53 -5.76 27.45 6.09
C ALA A 53 -6.86 28.34 6.68
N ARG A 54 -8.13 28.05 6.35
CA ARG A 54 -9.30 28.67 7.01
C ARG A 54 -10.15 27.60 7.66
N PHE A 55 -10.78 27.98 8.76
CA PHE A 55 -11.64 27.13 9.56
C PHE A 55 -13.06 27.68 9.57
N GLU A 56 -14.04 26.82 9.77
CA GLU A 56 -15.43 27.18 10.05
C GLU A 56 -15.82 26.62 11.41
N GLU A 57 -16.62 27.38 12.15
CA GLU A 57 -17.26 26.91 13.37
C GLU A 57 -18.60 26.28 12.99
N VAL A 58 -18.84 25.05 13.43
CA VAL A 58 -20.13 24.38 13.29
C VAL A 58 -20.71 23.98 14.64
N SER A 59 -22.03 23.77 14.68
CA SER A 59 -22.76 23.31 15.86
C SER A 59 -22.21 22.00 16.42
N SER A 60 -22.56 21.68 17.67
CA SER A 60 -22.01 20.54 18.40
C SER A 60 -22.32 19.16 17.77
N ASP A 61 -23.34 19.08 16.93
CA ASP A 61 -23.73 17.94 16.09
C ASP A 61 -23.11 17.95 14.67
N GLY A 62 -22.37 19.01 14.31
CA GLY A 62 -21.68 19.17 13.02
C GLY A 62 -22.53 19.66 11.84
N THR A 63 -23.82 19.92 12.05
CA THR A 63 -24.81 20.12 10.96
C THR A 63 -24.96 21.58 10.50
N HIS A 64 -24.88 22.56 11.40
CA HIS A 64 -25.11 23.96 11.12
C HIS A 64 -23.82 24.77 11.23
N ILE A 65 -23.52 25.61 10.24
CA ILE A 65 -22.40 26.56 10.29
C ILE A 65 -22.79 27.75 11.19
N LEU A 66 -21.98 27.99 12.22
CA LEU A 66 -22.12 29.10 13.18
C LEU A 66 -21.25 30.30 12.77
N GLN A 67 -20.03 30.06 12.27
CA GLN A 67 -19.17 31.06 11.64
C GLN A 67 -18.52 30.49 10.37
N SER A 68 -18.79 31.11 9.21
CA SER A 68 -18.42 30.58 7.88
C SER A 68 -16.91 30.63 7.57
N SER A 69 -16.13 31.44 8.29
CA SER A 69 -14.69 31.54 8.08
C SER A 69 -13.98 32.18 9.26
N SER A 70 -12.83 31.62 9.62
CA SER A 70 -11.74 32.32 10.30
C SER A 70 -10.97 33.23 9.34
N THR A 71 -10.03 34.01 9.87
CA THR A 71 -8.85 34.48 9.12
C THR A 71 -8.06 33.30 8.55
N ALA A 72 -7.27 33.54 7.50
CA ALA A 72 -6.31 32.54 7.03
C ALA A 72 -5.17 32.39 8.04
N SER A 73 -4.70 31.17 8.28
CA SER A 73 -3.65 30.90 9.26
C SER A 73 -2.31 31.52 8.86
N ASP A 74 -1.58 32.07 9.84
CA ASP A 74 -0.25 32.63 9.64
C ASP A 74 0.85 31.55 9.48
N SER A 75 2.11 31.97 9.36
CA SER A 75 3.27 31.06 9.27
C SER A 75 3.55 30.25 10.55
N ARG A 76 2.74 30.43 11.60
CA ARG A 76 2.70 29.62 12.82
C ARG A 76 1.34 28.95 13.02
N GLY A 77 0.59 28.76 11.93
CA GLY A 77 -0.72 28.10 11.94
C GLY A 77 -1.83 28.89 12.62
N ARG A 78 -1.60 30.15 13.04
CA ARG A 78 -2.52 30.89 13.90
C ARG A 78 -3.62 31.56 13.10
N PHE A 79 -4.86 31.32 13.50
CA PHE A 79 -6.06 31.93 12.92
C PHE A 79 -6.99 32.49 14.01
N SER A 80 -7.98 33.27 13.61
CA SER A 80 -8.95 33.92 14.48
C SER A 80 -10.34 33.99 13.85
N PHE A 81 -11.39 33.93 14.66
CA PHE A 81 -12.77 34.14 14.26
C PHE A 81 -13.21 35.59 14.54
N ALA A 82 -14.27 36.03 13.85
CA ALA A 82 -14.81 37.39 14.02
C ALA A 82 -15.59 37.54 15.35
N ASN A 83 -16.15 36.45 15.86
CA ASN A 83 -16.84 36.37 17.14
C ASN A 83 -16.20 35.24 17.98
N PRO A 84 -16.35 35.24 19.32
CA PRO A 84 -15.98 34.11 20.14
C PRO A 84 -16.73 32.83 19.72
N VAL A 85 -15.99 31.74 19.65
CA VAL A 85 -16.45 30.39 19.33
C VAL A 85 -17.27 29.83 20.50
N GLN A 86 -18.36 29.13 20.20
CA GLN A 86 -19.28 28.63 21.21
C GLN A 86 -18.74 27.36 21.90
N GLU A 87 -19.09 27.19 23.17
CA GLU A 87 -18.81 25.96 23.93
C GLU A 87 -19.50 24.75 23.28
N GLU A 88 -18.82 23.60 23.27
CA GLU A 88 -19.21 22.34 22.61
C GLU A 88 -19.35 22.39 21.08
N SER A 89 -19.16 23.54 20.44
CA SER A 89 -19.05 23.67 18.98
C SER A 89 -17.82 22.91 18.43
N ILE A 90 -17.78 22.73 17.11
CA ILE A 90 -16.63 22.13 16.42
C ILE A 90 -16.01 23.15 15.47
N ILE A 91 -14.75 23.50 15.71
CA ILE A 91 -13.90 24.17 14.73
C ILE A 91 -13.44 23.08 13.74
N ARG A 92 -13.72 23.23 12.45
CA ARG A 92 -13.25 22.30 11.40
C ARG A 92 -12.60 23.03 10.23
N LEU A 93 -11.65 22.37 9.59
CA LEU A 93 -10.94 22.90 8.41
C LEU A 93 -11.91 23.07 7.24
N LYS A 94 -11.93 24.25 6.63
CA LYS A 94 -12.79 24.56 5.49
C LYS A 94 -12.27 23.86 4.24
N SER A 95 -13.06 22.96 3.68
CA SER A 95 -12.65 22.06 2.58
C SER A 95 -12.15 22.77 1.32
N SER A 96 -12.61 24.00 1.08
CA SER A 96 -12.23 24.89 -0.03
C SER A 96 -11.00 25.77 0.25
N THR A 97 -10.41 25.75 1.44
CA THR A 97 -9.26 26.59 1.80
C THR A 97 -8.41 25.90 2.86
N ARG A 98 -7.84 24.74 2.49
CA ARG A 98 -7.11 23.84 3.40
C ARG A 98 -5.71 24.31 3.80
N GLY A 99 -5.14 25.27 3.07
CA GLY A 99 -3.79 25.78 3.30
C GLY A 99 -2.68 24.87 2.78
N MET A 100 -1.45 25.23 3.15
CA MET A 100 -0.19 24.56 2.79
C MET A 100 0.40 23.86 4.02
N HIS A 101 0.94 22.66 3.81
CA HIS A 101 1.55 21.77 4.80
C HIS A 101 3.01 21.63 4.41
N GLY A 102 3.89 22.35 5.11
CA GLY A 102 5.19 22.71 4.53
C GLY A 102 4.99 23.50 3.25
N ASN A 103 5.60 23.06 2.15
CA ASN A 103 5.52 23.70 0.82
C ASN A 103 4.48 23.07 -0.12
N ALA A 104 3.64 22.13 0.33
CA ALA A 104 2.67 21.44 -0.51
C ALA A 104 1.21 21.64 -0.03
N PRO A 105 0.18 21.59 -0.92
CA PRO A 105 -1.21 21.75 -0.49
C PRO A 105 -1.66 20.68 0.50
N TYR A 106 -2.32 21.08 1.59
CA TYR A 106 -2.82 20.15 2.60
C TYR A 106 -4.09 19.44 2.12
N THR A 107 -4.01 18.12 1.95
CA THR A 107 -5.12 17.29 1.45
C THR A 107 -5.96 16.66 2.57
N GLY A 108 -5.54 16.78 3.83
CA GLY A 108 -6.25 16.21 4.97
C GLY A 108 -7.43 17.05 5.45
N MET A 109 -7.86 16.79 6.69
CA MET A 109 -8.98 17.45 7.37
C MET A 109 -8.68 17.48 8.87
N LEU A 110 -8.85 18.65 9.49
CA LEU A 110 -8.57 18.88 10.91
C LEU A 110 -9.82 19.38 11.63
N LYS A 111 -10.05 18.91 12.86
CA LYS A 111 -11.21 19.24 13.70
C LYS A 111 -10.78 19.46 15.17
N ARG A 112 -11.53 20.27 15.91
CA ARG A 112 -11.45 20.43 17.37
C ARG A 112 -12.83 20.75 17.90
N ARG A 113 -13.35 19.93 18.82
CA ARG A 113 -14.49 20.32 19.67
C ARG A 113 -14.00 21.27 20.77
N VAL A 114 -14.67 22.39 20.98
CA VAL A 114 -14.28 23.39 21.99
C VAL A 114 -14.94 23.10 23.34
N HIS A 115 -14.22 23.22 24.44
CA HIS A 115 -14.70 22.91 25.79
C HIS A 115 -14.61 24.08 26.77
N ALA A 116 -15.41 24.03 27.85
CA ALA A 116 -15.34 24.98 28.95
C ALA A 116 -13.93 25.02 29.57
N GLY A 117 -13.26 26.17 29.48
CA GLY A 117 -11.89 26.34 30.00
C GLY A 117 -10.77 26.02 29.02
N ASP A 118 -11.07 25.79 27.74
CA ASP A 118 -10.06 25.84 26.68
C ASP A 118 -9.30 27.18 26.71
N ALA A 119 -8.02 27.15 26.34
CA ALA A 119 -7.20 28.34 26.22
C ALA A 119 -7.69 29.25 25.08
N GLU A 120 -7.35 30.55 25.17
CA GLU A 120 -7.71 31.59 24.18
C GLU A 120 -7.45 31.20 22.71
N ASN A 121 -6.46 30.32 22.49
CA ASN A 121 -6.14 29.69 21.21
C ASN A 121 -6.42 28.18 21.28
N ALA A 122 -7.46 27.71 20.60
CA ALA A 122 -7.74 26.27 20.49
C ALA A 122 -6.84 25.61 19.43
N VAL A 123 -6.14 24.54 19.79
CA VAL A 123 -5.33 23.76 18.83
C VAL A 123 -6.24 22.89 17.97
N VAL A 124 -5.96 22.85 16.67
CA VAL A 124 -6.70 22.07 15.68
C VAL A 124 -5.71 21.22 14.90
N SER A 125 -5.66 19.94 15.23
CA SER A 125 -4.63 18.98 14.80
C SER A 125 -5.22 17.58 14.61
N PRO A 126 -4.48 16.61 14.06
CA PRO A 126 -4.96 15.23 13.92
C PRO A 126 -5.35 14.57 15.24
N LEU A 127 -4.64 14.85 16.34
CA LEU A 127 -5.03 14.35 17.67
C LEU A 127 -6.36 14.95 18.14
N THR A 128 -6.56 16.26 18.00
CA THR A 128 -7.86 16.88 18.34
C THR A 128 -8.97 16.45 17.40
N THR A 129 -8.63 15.95 16.21
CA THR A 129 -9.56 15.38 15.23
C THR A 129 -10.09 14.03 15.69
N LEU A 130 -9.23 13.14 16.23
CA LEU A 130 -9.69 11.90 16.88
C LEU A 130 -10.65 12.17 18.04
N LEU A 131 -10.35 13.18 18.87
CA LEU A 131 -11.22 13.59 19.97
C LEU A 131 -12.56 14.17 19.46
N ALA A 132 -12.52 14.98 18.39
CA ALA A 132 -13.73 15.51 17.76
C ALA A 132 -14.60 14.44 17.07
N ASN A 133 -13.96 13.37 16.55
CA ASN A 133 -14.62 12.18 15.98
C ASN A 133 -15.22 11.26 17.05
N GLY A 134 -14.92 11.47 18.34
CA GLY A 134 -15.59 10.82 19.47
C GLY A 134 -14.71 9.91 20.33
N MET A 135 -13.41 9.77 20.05
CA MET A 135 -12.49 9.05 20.94
C MET A 135 -12.28 9.83 22.24
N SER A 136 -12.16 9.13 23.38
CA SER A 136 -11.68 9.75 24.61
C SER A 136 -10.16 9.93 24.62
N GLU A 137 -9.68 10.86 25.45
CA GLU A 137 -8.24 11.10 25.68
C GLU A 137 -7.49 9.82 26.10
N THR A 138 -8.15 8.95 26.87
CA THR A 138 -7.56 7.67 27.32
C THR A 138 -7.44 6.67 26.18
N GLU A 139 -8.41 6.64 25.26
CA GLU A 139 -8.37 5.76 24.08
C GLU A 139 -7.32 6.24 23.06
N VAL A 140 -7.18 7.55 22.85
CA VAL A 140 -6.12 8.11 21.99
C VAL A 140 -4.73 7.79 22.56
N ILE A 141 -4.51 7.95 23.87
CA ILE A 141 -3.24 7.60 24.51
C ILE A 141 -2.98 6.09 24.45
N ALA A 142 -3.99 5.24 24.66
CA ALA A 142 -3.85 3.79 24.56
C ALA A 142 -3.55 3.34 23.12
N LEU A 143 -4.16 3.96 22.11
CA LEU A 143 -3.92 3.71 20.69
C LEU A 143 -2.51 4.12 20.26
N LEU A 144 -2.03 5.28 20.69
CA LEU A 144 -0.65 5.72 20.42
C LEU A 144 0.38 4.84 21.14
N ALA A 145 0.10 4.44 22.38
CA ALA A 145 0.98 3.56 23.15
C ALA A 145 1.05 2.13 22.57
N SER A 146 -0.05 1.57 22.09
CA SER A 146 -0.06 0.27 21.41
C SER A 146 0.63 0.32 20.04
N ALA A 147 0.59 1.49 19.38
CA ALA A 147 1.39 1.79 18.18
C ALA A 147 2.87 2.12 18.48
N GLY A 148 3.32 2.01 19.74
CA GLY A 148 4.73 2.19 20.14
C GLY A 148 5.11 3.59 20.63
N LEU A 149 4.24 4.59 20.46
CA LEU A 149 4.49 5.97 20.90
C LEU A 149 3.98 6.19 22.34
N SER A 150 4.68 5.58 23.29
CA SER A 150 4.33 5.65 24.72
C SER A 150 4.72 6.98 25.39
N GLY A 151 4.07 7.27 26.53
CA GLY A 151 4.39 8.43 27.36
C GLY A 151 3.77 9.75 26.91
N ILE A 152 2.79 9.74 26.00
CA ILE A 152 1.91 10.88 25.73
C ILE A 152 1.10 11.20 26.99
N GLU A 153 1.14 12.45 27.46
CA GLU A 153 0.28 12.96 28.52
C GLU A 153 -1.02 13.56 27.95
N VAL A 154 -2.10 13.57 28.74
CA VAL A 154 -3.40 14.14 28.32
C VAL A 154 -3.27 15.59 27.83
N ALA A 155 -2.45 16.39 28.51
CA ALA A 155 -2.19 17.78 28.14
C ALA A 155 -1.45 17.94 26.80
N GLU A 156 -0.75 16.91 26.30
CA GLU A 156 -0.10 16.97 24.99
C GLU A 156 -1.11 16.88 23.84
N LEU A 157 -2.24 16.19 24.04
CA LEU A 157 -3.27 15.96 23.01
C LEU A 157 -3.91 17.24 22.47
N THR A 158 -3.95 18.29 23.28
CA THR A 158 -4.53 19.61 22.98
C THR A 158 -3.50 20.75 23.01
N SER A 159 -2.21 20.42 23.19
CA SER A 159 -1.09 21.37 23.11
C SER A 159 -0.67 21.64 21.66
N ASP A 160 -0.03 22.77 21.40
CA ASP A 160 0.64 23.05 20.13
C ASP A 160 2.01 22.34 20.11
N PRO A 161 2.19 21.24 19.35
CA PRO A 161 3.43 20.48 19.33
C PRO A 161 4.59 21.18 18.61
N MET A 162 4.31 22.24 17.85
CA MET A 162 5.33 23.02 17.11
C MET A 162 5.84 24.24 17.88
N LYS A 163 5.12 24.67 18.92
CA LYS A 163 5.40 25.89 19.70
C LYS A 163 6.87 26.04 20.13
N ASP A 164 7.47 24.96 20.65
CA ASP A 164 8.84 24.94 21.17
C ASP A 164 9.84 24.32 20.16
N LEU A 165 9.39 24.04 18.93
CA LEU A 165 10.17 23.49 17.82
C LEU A 165 10.40 24.51 16.67
N PHE A 166 9.46 25.43 16.46
CA PHE A 166 9.49 26.41 15.37
C PHE A 166 10.73 27.31 15.42
N GLY A 167 11.51 27.33 14.33
CA GLY A 167 12.77 28.07 14.25
C GLY A 167 13.92 27.50 15.11
N ALA A 168 13.77 26.30 15.69
CA ALA A 168 14.82 25.71 16.52
C ALA A 168 16.05 25.30 15.69
N THR A 169 17.25 25.65 16.18
CA THR A 169 18.55 25.28 15.58
C THR A 169 19.50 24.59 16.59
N GLY A 170 19.01 24.30 17.79
CA GLY A 170 19.79 23.73 18.90
C GLY A 170 19.49 22.25 19.13
N GLU A 171 20.04 21.67 20.20
CA GLU A 171 19.73 20.29 20.56
C GLU A 171 18.24 20.13 20.93
N LEU A 172 17.57 19.20 20.26
CA LEU A 172 16.19 18.77 20.56
C LEU A 172 16.22 17.38 21.18
N SER A 173 15.26 17.10 22.07
CA SER A 173 15.07 15.78 22.67
C SER A 173 13.94 14.99 21.99
N ASN A 174 14.03 13.65 22.05
CA ASN A 174 12.94 12.76 21.61
C ASN A 174 11.61 12.99 22.35
N ALA A 175 11.63 13.64 23.53
CA ALA A 175 10.43 14.03 24.26
C ALA A 175 9.74 15.25 23.62
N GLN A 176 10.49 16.29 23.23
CA GLN A 176 9.93 17.46 22.53
C GLN A 176 9.31 17.08 21.18
N LEU A 177 9.89 16.10 20.48
CA LEU A 177 9.37 15.61 19.19
C LEU A 177 8.14 14.68 19.32
N ARG A 178 7.81 14.21 20.53
CA ARG A 178 6.78 13.19 20.76
C ARG A 178 5.38 13.66 20.32
N GLY A 179 4.98 14.87 20.69
CA GLY A 179 3.68 15.43 20.31
C GLY A 179 3.52 15.61 18.81
N LEU A 180 4.57 16.05 18.10
CA LEU A 180 4.51 16.22 16.64
C LEU A 180 4.44 14.87 15.92
N ARG A 181 5.27 13.89 16.33
CA ARG A 181 5.22 12.51 15.81
C ARG A 181 3.84 11.88 15.94
N ALA A 182 3.14 12.13 17.05
CA ALA A 182 1.79 11.61 17.28
C ALA A 182 0.77 12.20 16.28
N ASN A 183 0.83 13.51 16.03
CA ASN A 183 -0.03 14.17 15.05
C ASN A 183 0.26 13.66 13.63
N MET A 184 1.52 13.68 13.21
CA MET A 184 1.93 13.29 11.85
C MET A 184 1.67 11.81 11.55
N ALA A 185 1.82 10.91 12.53
CA ALA A 185 1.45 9.50 12.38
C ALA A 185 -0.08 9.31 12.17
N VAL A 186 -0.91 10.09 12.87
CA VAL A 186 -2.37 10.04 12.74
C VAL A 186 -2.84 10.67 11.42
N ASN A 187 -2.25 11.78 10.97
CA ASN A 187 -2.55 12.34 9.64
C ASN A 187 -2.06 11.41 8.51
N THR A 188 -0.89 10.77 8.65
CA THR A 188 -0.43 9.73 7.73
C THR A 188 -1.48 8.62 7.61
N LEU A 189 -2.03 8.14 8.74
CA LEU A 189 -3.11 7.15 8.75
C LEU A 189 -4.38 7.67 8.05
N PHE A 190 -4.88 8.86 8.42
CA PHE A 190 -6.07 9.48 7.81
C PHE A 190 -5.93 9.61 6.28
N MET A 191 -4.79 10.14 5.81
CA MET A 191 -4.54 10.36 4.39
C MET A 191 -4.33 9.05 3.62
N ALA A 192 -3.72 8.04 4.22
CA ALA A 192 -3.54 6.71 3.62
C ALA A 192 -4.86 5.93 3.49
N LEU A 193 -5.70 5.96 4.51
CA LEU A 193 -7.05 5.37 4.49
C LEU A 193 -8.06 6.17 3.65
N ASN A 194 -7.79 7.47 3.45
CA ASN A 194 -8.77 8.46 2.99
C ASN A 194 -10.00 8.53 3.92
N ASP A 195 -9.78 8.34 5.21
CA ASP A 195 -10.79 8.43 6.27
C ASP A 195 -10.38 9.53 7.27
N PHE A 196 -11.21 10.55 7.37
CA PHE A 196 -11.04 11.70 8.27
C PHE A 196 -12.10 11.74 9.40
N ASP A 197 -13.02 10.78 9.40
CA ASP A 197 -14.04 10.57 10.42
C ASP A 197 -13.66 9.39 11.35
N TYR A 198 -12.55 8.70 11.05
CA TYR A 198 -11.92 7.66 11.86
C TYR A 198 -11.94 7.94 13.37
N ALA A 199 -12.52 7.01 14.11
CA ALA A 199 -12.77 7.10 15.56
C ALA A 199 -12.19 5.90 16.35
N GLY A 200 -11.09 5.31 15.87
CA GLY A 200 -10.34 4.28 16.63
C GLY A 200 -10.71 2.81 16.35
N GLU A 201 -11.48 2.52 15.30
CA GLU A 201 -11.83 1.15 14.90
C GLU A 201 -10.61 0.34 14.39
N GLU A 202 -10.62 -0.99 14.46
CA GLU A 202 -9.50 -1.80 13.95
C GLU A 202 -9.40 -1.76 12.42
N GLN A 203 -8.40 -1.07 11.90
CA GLN A 203 -8.14 -0.93 10.47
C GLN A 203 -7.19 -2.01 9.95
N ASN A 204 -7.71 -2.88 9.08
CA ASN A 204 -6.92 -3.93 8.43
C ASN A 204 -6.08 -3.40 7.26
N ALA A 205 -6.43 -2.25 6.66
CA ALA A 205 -5.81 -1.76 5.44
C ALA A 205 -4.41 -1.14 5.68
N VAL A 206 -4.26 -0.33 6.72
CA VAL A 206 -3.03 0.39 7.09
C VAL A 206 -2.92 0.41 8.62
N ARG A 207 -1.74 0.12 9.17
CA ARG A 207 -1.53 -0.06 10.62
C ARG A 207 -0.87 1.19 11.22
N LEU A 208 -1.44 1.75 12.29
CA LEU A 208 -0.91 2.96 12.93
C LEU A 208 0.54 2.80 13.43
N VAL A 209 0.93 1.61 13.88
CA VAL A 209 2.33 1.32 14.32
C VAL A 209 3.36 1.58 13.22
N ASP A 210 3.00 1.34 11.96
CA ASP A 210 3.91 1.57 10.83
C ASP A 210 3.99 3.08 10.50
N CYS A 211 2.86 3.79 10.59
CA CYS A 211 2.81 5.27 10.50
C CYS A 211 3.58 5.96 11.63
N VAL A 212 3.56 5.39 12.85
CA VAL A 212 4.36 5.84 14.00
C VAL A 212 5.84 5.58 13.75
N ALA A 213 6.22 4.40 13.23
CA ALA A 213 7.60 4.09 12.89
C ALA A 213 8.18 5.09 11.88
N LEU A 214 7.47 5.35 10.78
CA LEU A 214 7.82 6.37 9.79
C LEU A 214 7.96 7.77 10.40
N SER A 215 7.08 8.15 11.33
CA SER A 215 7.15 9.46 12.01
C SER A 215 8.34 9.55 12.99
N VAL A 216 8.72 8.45 13.65
CA VAL A 216 9.90 8.38 14.53
C VAL A 216 11.20 8.38 13.73
N GLU A 217 11.20 7.77 12.54
CA GLU A 217 12.31 7.75 11.58
C GLU A 217 12.57 9.14 10.99
N THR A 218 11.55 9.79 10.41
CA THR A 218 11.70 11.11 9.77
C THR A 218 11.92 12.24 10.76
N LEU A 219 11.21 12.26 11.90
CA LEU A 219 11.42 13.25 12.96
C LEU A 219 12.37 12.73 14.04
N ASN A 220 13.60 12.36 13.67
CA ASN A 220 14.59 11.86 14.62
C ASN A 220 15.42 13.00 15.27
N ALA A 221 15.58 13.00 16.60
CA ALA A 221 16.34 14.03 17.30
C ALA A 221 17.85 14.03 16.97
N ALA A 222 18.48 12.85 16.88
CA ALA A 222 19.88 12.73 16.47
C ALA A 222 20.05 12.95 14.96
N GLY A 223 19.05 12.52 14.16
CA GLY A 223 18.97 12.84 12.73
C GLY A 223 18.93 14.35 12.47
N PHE A 224 18.11 15.08 13.23
CA PHE A 224 18.06 16.54 13.19
C PHE A 224 19.42 17.18 13.53
N GLN A 225 20.07 16.74 14.61
CA GLN A 225 21.40 17.26 14.99
C GLN A 225 22.45 17.00 13.89
N ALA A 226 22.46 15.82 13.27
CA ALA A 226 23.37 15.48 12.18
C ALA A 226 23.08 16.31 10.91
N MET A 227 21.82 16.42 10.50
CA MET A 227 21.41 17.26 9.37
C MET A 227 21.69 18.75 9.62
N ALA A 228 21.47 19.24 10.83
CA ALA A 228 21.77 20.62 11.20
C ALA A 228 23.28 20.93 11.10
N ALA A 229 24.14 20.00 11.52
CA ALA A 229 25.59 20.15 11.39
C ALA A 229 26.04 20.14 9.92
N THR A 230 25.55 19.19 9.10
CA THR A 230 25.91 19.08 7.68
C THR A 230 25.35 20.24 6.86
N ILE A 231 24.02 20.39 6.81
CA ILE A 231 23.33 21.30 5.90
C ILE A 231 23.66 22.77 6.21
N SER A 232 23.82 23.14 7.50
CA SER A 232 24.25 24.51 7.83
C SER A 232 25.68 24.80 7.39
N GLY A 233 26.55 23.79 7.36
CA GLY A 233 27.90 23.89 6.82
C GLY A 233 27.93 23.99 5.29
N GLU A 234 27.06 23.24 4.61
CA GLU A 234 26.93 23.27 3.14
C GLU A 234 26.32 24.57 2.61
N LEU A 235 25.31 25.12 3.28
CA LEU A 235 24.58 26.31 2.84
C LEU A 235 25.09 27.62 3.49
N GLY A 236 25.97 27.55 4.48
CA GLY A 236 26.57 28.72 5.14
C GLY A 236 25.60 29.52 6.03
N ALA A 237 24.42 28.97 6.33
CA ALA A 237 23.39 29.59 7.15
C ALA A 237 22.61 28.52 7.95
N PRO A 238 21.95 28.86 9.07
CA PRO A 238 21.35 27.87 9.96
C PRO A 238 20.20 27.09 9.31
N PHE A 239 20.32 25.77 9.31
CA PHE A 239 19.22 24.81 9.16
C PHE A 239 18.32 24.88 10.41
N THR A 240 17.00 24.95 10.22
CA THR A 240 16.02 24.98 11.32
C THR A 240 15.19 23.70 11.34
N PHE A 241 14.53 23.43 12.46
CA PHE A 241 13.62 22.28 12.55
C PHE A 241 12.46 22.37 11.55
N ASP A 242 12.05 23.58 11.14
CA ASP A 242 11.00 23.79 10.13
C ASP A 242 11.39 23.17 8.77
N ASP A 243 12.68 23.20 8.40
CA ASP A 243 13.20 22.59 7.17
C ASP A 243 13.08 21.05 7.22
N LEU A 244 13.43 20.45 8.36
CA LEU A 244 13.26 19.02 8.59
C LEU A 244 11.78 18.64 8.60
N ALA A 245 10.93 19.44 9.25
CA ALA A 245 9.53 19.15 9.40
C ALA A 245 8.79 19.21 8.04
N ALA A 246 9.15 20.18 7.17
CA ALA A 246 8.67 20.24 5.79
C ALA A 246 9.17 19.06 4.94
N ALA A 247 10.41 18.61 5.12
CA ALA A 247 10.94 17.43 4.44
C ALA A 247 10.27 16.13 4.90
N ALA A 248 10.03 15.97 6.20
CA ALA A 248 9.33 14.83 6.78
C ALA A 248 7.89 14.71 6.28
N VAL A 249 7.20 15.84 6.08
CA VAL A 249 5.88 15.90 5.43
C VAL A 249 5.94 15.35 4.01
N GLU A 250 6.93 15.73 3.20
CA GLU A 250 7.00 15.26 1.81
C GLU A 250 7.36 13.76 1.71
N VAL A 251 8.23 13.26 2.60
CA VAL A 251 8.47 11.81 2.76
C VAL A 251 7.16 11.08 3.11
N GLN A 252 6.37 11.59 4.05
CA GLN A 252 5.08 10.98 4.41
C GLN A 252 4.06 11.04 3.28
N ARG A 253 3.99 12.15 2.52
CA ARG A 253 3.14 12.29 1.34
C ARG A 253 3.50 11.27 0.25
N THR A 254 4.80 11.02 0.04
CA THR A 254 5.31 10.00 -0.89
C THR A 254 4.82 8.61 -0.49
N VAL A 255 5.01 8.22 0.79
CA VAL A 255 4.56 6.92 1.31
C VAL A 255 3.03 6.77 1.25
N VAL A 256 2.27 7.81 1.60
CA VAL A 256 0.80 7.84 1.49
C VAL A 256 0.32 7.66 0.05
N ALA A 257 0.95 8.33 -0.92
CA ALA A 257 0.60 8.18 -2.33
C ALA A 257 0.83 6.73 -2.80
N GLN A 258 1.95 6.13 -2.42
CA GLN A 258 2.28 4.74 -2.74
C GLN A 258 1.32 3.73 -2.08
N ILE A 259 0.95 3.92 -0.81
CA ILE A 259 -0.06 3.11 -0.12
C ILE A 259 -1.41 3.18 -0.85
N ARG A 260 -1.84 4.37 -1.28
CA ARG A 260 -3.11 4.53 -1.99
C ARG A 260 -3.09 3.86 -3.37
N GLN A 261 -1.94 3.83 -4.05
CA GLN A 261 -1.75 3.06 -5.29
C GLN A 261 -1.86 1.55 -5.03
N ASP A 262 -1.14 1.03 -4.04
CA ASP A 262 -1.16 -0.40 -3.66
C ASP A 262 -2.57 -0.88 -3.22
N LEU A 263 -3.31 -0.06 -2.47
CA LEU A 263 -4.69 -0.34 -2.07
C LEU A 263 -5.65 -0.29 -3.28
N ALA A 264 -5.51 0.70 -4.16
CA ALA A 264 -6.30 0.80 -5.39
C ALA A 264 -6.01 -0.33 -6.40
N ALA A 265 -4.80 -0.88 -6.38
CA ALA A 265 -4.42 -2.08 -7.14
C ALA A 265 -5.06 -3.39 -6.60
N GLY A 266 -5.80 -3.32 -5.49
CA GLY A 266 -6.60 -4.43 -4.97
C GLY A 266 -5.93 -5.26 -3.86
N SER A 267 -4.81 -4.79 -3.29
CA SER A 267 -4.07 -5.52 -2.24
C SER A 267 -4.90 -5.77 -0.96
N GLY A 268 -5.90 -4.92 -0.70
CA GLY A 268 -6.80 -5.01 0.46
C GLY A 268 -6.16 -4.56 1.78
N SER A 269 -4.86 -4.82 1.96
CA SER A 269 -4.04 -4.27 3.03
C SER A 269 -2.57 -4.10 2.60
N ILE A 270 -1.85 -3.26 3.32
CA ILE A 270 -0.40 -3.11 3.19
C ILE A 270 0.28 -4.02 4.22
N SER A 271 1.21 -4.87 3.77
CA SER A 271 2.03 -5.69 4.67
C SER A 271 3.11 -4.84 5.35
N ALA A 272 3.53 -5.21 6.55
CA ALA A 272 4.59 -4.50 7.29
C ALA A 272 5.90 -4.42 6.48
N GLU A 273 6.25 -5.49 5.75
CA GLU A 273 7.39 -5.53 4.84
C GLU A 273 7.25 -4.52 3.69
N ARG A 274 6.08 -4.48 3.02
CA ARG A 274 5.83 -3.52 1.94
C ARG A 274 5.83 -2.08 2.45
N PHE A 275 5.26 -1.83 3.63
CA PHE A 275 5.33 -0.52 4.27
C PHE A 275 6.79 -0.13 4.55
N TYR A 276 7.59 -1.02 5.13
CA TYR A 276 9.01 -0.78 5.42
C TYR A 276 9.83 -0.50 4.16
N GLN A 277 9.58 -1.20 3.05
CA GLN A 277 10.20 -0.91 1.76
C GLN A 277 9.85 0.50 1.24
N MET A 278 8.59 0.92 1.38
CA MET A 278 8.16 2.27 0.98
C MET A 278 8.73 3.35 1.91
N SER A 279 8.74 3.12 3.24
CA SER A 279 9.25 4.08 4.22
C SER A 279 10.76 4.27 4.09
N SER A 280 11.53 3.18 4.02
CA SER A 280 12.99 3.25 3.87
C SER A 280 13.43 3.89 2.54
N SER A 281 12.73 3.60 1.44
CA SER A 281 13.00 4.22 0.13
C SER A 281 12.75 5.73 0.17
N ALA A 282 11.65 6.18 0.77
CA ALA A 282 11.32 7.61 0.86
C ALA A 282 12.18 8.34 1.92
N ALA A 283 12.52 7.67 3.03
CA ALA A 283 13.37 8.22 4.10
C ALA A 283 14.83 8.41 3.66
N ALA A 284 15.31 7.66 2.66
CA ALA A 284 16.63 7.89 2.06
C ALA A 284 16.77 9.31 1.47
N GLU A 285 15.70 9.87 0.91
CA GLU A 285 15.69 11.23 0.35
C GLU A 285 15.51 12.34 1.40
N LEU A 286 15.32 12.01 2.68
CA LEU A 286 15.06 12.99 3.74
C LEU A 286 16.16 14.07 3.83
N HIS A 287 17.43 13.71 3.63
CA HIS A 287 18.54 14.67 3.62
C HIS A 287 18.50 15.59 2.39
N THR A 288 18.20 15.04 1.21
CA THR A 288 18.04 15.79 -0.06
C THR A 288 16.92 16.82 0.08
N LEU A 289 15.75 16.36 0.57
CA LEU A 289 14.58 17.18 0.80
C LEU A 289 14.84 18.27 1.86
N ALA A 290 15.41 17.91 3.00
CA ALA A 290 15.73 18.85 4.08
C ALA A 290 16.70 19.96 3.62
N ARG A 291 17.72 19.61 2.84
CA ARG A 291 18.63 20.59 2.22
C ARG A 291 17.91 21.51 1.23
N SER A 292 16.99 20.96 0.43
CA SER A 292 16.18 21.73 -0.53
C SER A 292 15.26 22.73 0.18
N MET A 293 14.55 22.31 1.23
CA MET A 293 13.67 23.17 2.04
C MET A 293 14.46 24.32 2.68
N CYS A 294 15.64 24.03 3.25
CA CYS A 294 16.52 25.05 3.82
C CYS A 294 17.02 26.05 2.76
N ALA A 295 17.49 25.57 1.61
CA ALA A 295 17.94 26.44 0.52
C ALA A 295 16.81 27.38 0.03
N ALA A 296 15.61 26.84 -0.15
CA ALA A 296 14.42 27.61 -0.53
C ALA A 296 14.05 28.67 0.53
N ARG A 297 14.01 28.30 1.82
CA ARG A 297 13.74 29.23 2.94
C ARG A 297 14.76 30.37 3.01
N LEU A 298 16.02 30.11 2.68
CA LEU A 298 17.10 31.10 2.67
C LEU A 298 17.05 32.05 1.46
N GLY A 299 16.11 31.86 0.52
CA GLY A 299 16.10 32.57 -0.76
C GLY A 299 17.25 32.16 -1.68
N GLY A 300 17.93 31.05 -1.36
CA GLY A 300 19.03 30.51 -2.16
C GLY A 300 18.48 29.75 -3.35
N THR A 301 18.44 30.40 -4.52
CA THR A 301 18.34 29.67 -5.79
C THR A 301 19.44 28.61 -5.83
N LEU A 302 19.04 27.33 -5.94
CA LEU A 302 19.98 26.22 -5.99
C LEU A 302 21.02 26.46 -7.10
N PRO A 303 22.32 26.18 -6.86
CA PRO A 303 23.35 26.25 -7.89
C PRO A 303 23.22 25.06 -8.87
N GLY A 304 22.16 25.12 -9.68
CA GLY A 304 21.75 24.14 -10.69
C GLY A 304 20.51 24.69 -11.40
N THR A 305 20.71 25.29 -12.58
CA THR A 305 19.67 25.83 -13.50
C THR A 305 18.52 26.60 -12.84
N GLY A 306 18.66 27.93 -12.73
CA GLY A 306 17.56 28.80 -12.32
C GLY A 306 16.33 28.66 -13.24
N ALA A 307 15.13 28.72 -12.67
CA ALA A 307 13.88 28.37 -13.35
C ALA A 307 13.62 29.11 -14.68
N GLU A 308 14.05 30.36 -14.81
CA GLU A 308 14.05 31.11 -16.07
C GLU A 308 14.85 30.38 -17.17
N SER A 309 16.07 29.94 -16.86
CA SER A 309 16.90 29.18 -17.81
C SER A 309 16.31 27.81 -18.14
N LEU A 310 15.60 27.19 -17.20
CA LEU A 310 14.89 25.92 -17.40
C LEU A 310 13.69 26.10 -18.34
N PHE A 311 12.90 27.16 -18.14
CA PHE A 311 11.82 27.55 -19.05
C PHE A 311 12.36 27.86 -20.46
N THR A 312 13.42 28.68 -20.56
CA THR A 312 14.04 29.04 -21.83
C THR A 312 14.61 27.84 -22.58
N ALA A 313 15.23 26.89 -21.89
CA ALA A 313 15.78 25.69 -22.52
C ALA A 313 14.70 24.70 -22.98
N ASN A 314 13.68 24.47 -22.15
CA ASN A 314 12.81 23.29 -22.28
C ASN A 314 11.36 23.61 -22.68
N CYS A 315 10.86 24.82 -22.41
CA CYS A 315 9.45 25.19 -22.56
C CYS A 315 9.22 26.27 -23.61
N GLN A 316 10.09 27.28 -23.68
CA GLN A 316 9.93 28.49 -24.52
C GLN A 316 9.87 28.20 -26.04
N GLY A 317 10.34 27.03 -26.48
CA GLY A 317 10.18 26.58 -27.87
C GLY A 317 8.74 26.27 -28.29
N CYS A 318 7.83 26.07 -27.33
CA CYS A 318 6.41 25.76 -27.56
C CYS A 318 5.46 26.69 -26.78
N HIS A 319 5.89 27.24 -25.65
CA HIS A 319 5.08 28.03 -24.72
C HIS A 319 5.56 29.48 -24.62
N THR A 320 4.65 30.39 -24.26
CA THR A 320 4.93 31.82 -24.06
C THR A 320 4.62 32.29 -22.64
N LEU A 321 5.06 33.50 -22.31
CA LEU A 321 4.76 34.18 -21.05
C LEU A 321 4.28 35.60 -21.33
N GLY A 322 3.01 35.89 -21.04
CA GLY A 322 2.38 37.20 -21.07
C GLY A 322 2.16 37.84 -22.46
N THR A 323 3.02 37.55 -23.44
CA THR A 323 2.86 37.95 -24.84
C THR A 323 3.52 36.96 -25.80
N GLY A 324 2.74 36.33 -26.69
CA GLY A 324 3.30 35.66 -27.87
C GLY A 324 2.41 34.60 -28.50
N SER A 325 2.86 34.06 -29.64
CA SER A 325 2.16 33.04 -30.42
C SER A 325 2.70 31.62 -30.15
N GLY A 326 2.76 31.23 -28.88
CA GLY A 326 3.00 29.83 -28.49
C GLY A 326 1.78 28.95 -28.77
N MET A 327 1.88 27.66 -28.47
CA MET A 327 0.69 26.78 -28.42
C MET A 327 -0.21 27.12 -27.22
N MET A 328 0.38 27.67 -26.16
CA MET A 328 -0.25 28.03 -24.90
C MET A 328 0.66 29.03 -24.16
N ASP A 329 0.10 30.12 -23.64
CA ASP A 329 0.75 30.96 -22.64
C ASP A 329 0.71 30.25 -21.29
N LEU A 330 1.70 30.45 -20.42
CA LEU A 330 1.78 29.80 -19.09
C LEU A 330 1.97 30.79 -17.93
N ALA A 331 1.80 32.10 -18.16
CA ALA A 331 1.92 33.11 -17.12
C ALA A 331 0.77 33.01 -16.09
N GLY A 332 1.07 32.52 -14.88
CA GLY A 332 0.09 32.21 -13.83
C GLY A 332 -0.38 30.76 -13.76
N ASP A 333 0.17 29.85 -14.58
CA ASP A 333 -0.28 28.46 -14.73
C ASP A 333 0.63 27.43 -14.02
N GLY A 334 1.37 27.81 -12.97
CA GLY A 334 2.29 26.91 -12.26
C GLY A 334 1.61 25.65 -11.71
N ALA A 335 0.33 25.76 -11.30
CA ALA A 335 -0.47 24.62 -10.84
C ALA A 335 -0.82 23.60 -11.96
N LEU A 336 -0.85 24.01 -13.23
CA LEU A 336 -1.05 23.09 -14.37
C LEU A 336 0.20 22.26 -14.66
N LEU A 337 1.38 22.71 -14.21
CA LEU A 337 2.64 22.02 -14.41
C LEU A 337 2.69 20.69 -13.66
N THR A 338 2.30 20.68 -12.38
CA THR A 338 2.29 19.48 -11.53
C THR A 338 1.47 18.35 -12.18
N GLY A 339 0.20 18.62 -12.48
CA GLY A 339 -0.70 17.66 -13.14
C GLY A 339 -0.36 17.30 -14.59
N LYS A 340 0.73 17.83 -15.16
CA LYS A 340 1.27 17.45 -16.47
C LYS A 340 2.55 16.63 -16.41
N PHE A 341 3.28 16.66 -15.29
CA PHE A 341 4.53 15.92 -15.10
C PHE A 341 4.45 14.88 -13.95
N ASP A 342 3.35 14.87 -13.18
CA ASP A 342 3.05 13.86 -12.16
C ASP A 342 3.21 12.40 -12.67
N ASN A 343 3.50 11.48 -11.74
CA ASN A 343 3.86 10.08 -12.02
C ASN A 343 5.08 9.89 -12.96
N GLY A 344 5.95 10.89 -13.10
CA GLY A 344 7.13 10.82 -13.98
C GLY A 344 6.79 10.97 -15.47
N SER A 345 5.63 11.55 -15.78
CA SER A 345 5.18 11.78 -17.15
C SER A 345 6.06 12.80 -17.88
N SER A 346 6.53 12.50 -19.09
CA SER A 346 7.27 13.47 -19.90
C SER A 346 6.32 14.33 -20.75
N HIS A 347 6.58 15.64 -20.83
CA HIS A 347 5.85 16.53 -21.73
C HIS A 347 6.67 16.75 -23.01
N LYS A 348 6.20 16.23 -24.15
CA LYS A 348 6.92 16.30 -25.45
C LYS A 348 8.36 15.74 -25.40
N GLY A 349 8.64 14.81 -24.47
CA GLY A 349 9.98 14.25 -24.24
C GLY A 349 10.86 15.07 -23.29
N GLN A 350 10.36 16.17 -22.72
CA GLN A 350 10.97 16.84 -21.58
C GLN A 350 10.55 16.14 -20.29
N SER A 351 11.50 15.87 -19.40
CA SER A 351 11.28 15.36 -18.05
C SER A 351 12.05 16.23 -17.06
N LEU A 352 11.43 16.54 -15.92
CA LEU A 352 11.97 17.45 -14.90
C LEU A 352 11.88 16.77 -13.53
N SER A 353 12.86 17.00 -12.66
CA SER A 353 12.80 16.54 -11.26
C SER A 353 11.75 17.31 -10.45
N ALA A 354 11.33 16.77 -9.30
CA ALA A 354 10.37 17.44 -8.41
C ALA A 354 10.84 18.85 -7.96
N GLY A 355 12.16 19.04 -7.77
CA GLY A 355 12.73 20.34 -7.45
C GLY A 355 12.70 21.32 -8.62
N GLU A 356 12.96 20.84 -9.84
CA GLU A 356 12.84 21.64 -11.07
C GLU A 356 11.39 22.01 -11.37
N LEU A 357 10.44 21.09 -11.17
CA LEU A 357 9.01 21.36 -11.31
C LEU A 357 8.53 22.42 -10.33
N LEU A 358 8.91 22.33 -9.05
CA LEU A 358 8.55 23.32 -8.03
C LEU A 358 9.16 24.70 -8.35
N ALA A 359 10.43 24.74 -8.78
CA ALA A 359 11.09 25.98 -9.17
C ALA A 359 10.47 26.60 -10.44
N LEU A 360 10.09 25.77 -11.42
CA LEU A 360 9.45 26.21 -12.65
C LEU A 360 8.03 26.71 -12.41
N ALA A 361 7.22 26.00 -11.63
CA ALA A 361 5.87 26.44 -11.26
C ALA A 361 5.91 27.83 -10.58
N ALA A 362 6.78 28.03 -9.61
CA ALA A 362 6.95 29.32 -8.95
C ALA A 362 7.41 30.45 -9.90
N TYR A 363 8.18 30.13 -10.95
CA TYR A 363 8.57 31.09 -11.98
C TYR A 363 7.41 31.43 -12.94
N LEU A 364 6.60 30.43 -13.32
CA LEU A 364 5.39 30.64 -14.13
C LEU A 364 4.36 31.50 -13.40
N ASP A 365 4.15 31.24 -12.10
CA ASP A 365 3.24 32.03 -11.26
C ASP A 365 3.75 33.47 -11.06
N ALA A 366 5.07 33.65 -10.88
CA ALA A 366 5.70 34.97 -10.79
C ALA A 366 5.68 35.77 -12.11
N ALA A 367 5.40 35.12 -13.25
CA ALA A 367 5.26 35.77 -14.55
C ALA A 367 3.84 36.29 -14.83
N ALA A 368 2.86 36.02 -13.94
CA ALA A 368 1.50 36.54 -14.06
C ALA A 368 1.46 38.09 -14.07
N PRO A 369 0.58 38.72 -14.88
CA PRO A 369 0.37 40.16 -14.82
C PRO A 369 -0.09 40.59 -13.41
N THR A 370 0.59 41.56 -12.79
CA THR A 370 0.31 41.97 -11.41
C THR A 370 -1.09 42.58 -11.28
N GLU A 371 -2.05 41.80 -10.77
CA GLU A 371 -3.41 42.30 -10.48
C GLU A 371 -3.39 43.33 -9.33
N PRO A 372 -4.23 44.38 -9.36
CA PRO A 372 -4.44 45.28 -8.23
C PRO A 372 -4.87 44.52 -6.95
N PRO A 373 -4.61 45.07 -5.74
CA PRO A 373 -4.92 44.38 -4.49
C PRO A 373 -6.42 44.06 -4.37
N PRO A 374 -6.78 42.86 -3.86
CA PRO A 374 -8.12 42.32 -4.01
C PRO A 374 -9.18 43.12 -3.23
N THR A 375 -10.06 43.79 -3.97
CA THR A 375 -11.36 44.24 -3.45
C THR A 375 -12.23 43.05 -3.04
N PRO A 376 -13.10 43.20 -2.02
CA PRO A 376 -14.05 42.15 -1.65
C PRO A 376 -14.93 41.75 -2.84
N LEU A 377 -14.99 40.44 -3.14
CA LEU A 377 -15.81 39.90 -4.23
C LEU A 377 -17.29 40.15 -3.96
N THR A 378 -17.91 41.03 -4.76
CA THR A 378 -19.34 41.29 -4.71
C THR A 378 -20.12 40.14 -5.36
N GLY A 379 -21.36 39.94 -4.93
CA GLY A 379 -22.27 38.98 -5.58
C GLY A 379 -22.47 39.24 -7.07
N SER A 380 -22.37 40.50 -7.51
CA SER A 380 -22.41 40.87 -8.93
C SER A 380 -21.16 40.44 -9.71
N ALA A 381 -19.97 40.54 -9.11
CA ALA A 381 -18.73 40.04 -9.73
C ALA A 381 -18.73 38.51 -9.81
N LEU A 382 -19.14 37.83 -8.73
CA LEU A 382 -19.30 36.38 -8.69
C LEU A 382 -20.32 35.90 -9.75
N TYR A 383 -21.49 36.53 -9.85
CA TYR A 383 -22.47 36.19 -10.88
C TYR A 383 -21.91 36.42 -12.30
N SER A 384 -21.19 37.52 -12.54
CA SER A 384 -20.59 37.81 -13.85
C SER A 384 -19.54 36.79 -14.29
N ALA A 385 -18.79 36.21 -13.35
CA ALA A 385 -17.82 35.15 -13.64
C ALA A 385 -18.47 33.77 -13.81
N GLU A 386 -19.37 33.40 -12.89
CA GLU A 386 -19.80 32.01 -12.67
C GLU A 386 -21.17 31.67 -13.28
N CYS A 387 -22.02 32.67 -13.53
CA CYS A 387 -23.42 32.47 -13.91
C CYS A 387 -23.78 33.12 -15.26
N GLN A 388 -23.23 34.30 -15.54
CA GLN A 388 -23.63 35.13 -16.69
C GLN A 388 -23.43 34.45 -18.05
N GLY A 389 -22.43 33.57 -18.19
CA GLY A 389 -22.17 32.82 -19.42
C GLY A 389 -23.32 31.91 -19.86
N CYS A 390 -24.18 31.48 -18.92
CA CYS A 390 -25.33 30.61 -19.19
C CYS A 390 -26.68 31.27 -18.90
N HIS A 391 -26.76 32.21 -17.94
CA HIS A 391 -28.02 32.78 -17.44
C HIS A 391 -28.28 34.24 -17.84
N GLY A 392 -27.48 34.81 -18.76
CA GLY A 392 -27.57 36.21 -19.14
C GLY A 392 -27.05 37.17 -18.07
N SER A 393 -27.11 38.48 -18.31
CA SER A 393 -26.64 39.48 -17.33
C SER A 393 -27.60 39.63 -16.14
N LEU A 394 -27.13 40.19 -15.02
CA LEU A 394 -27.96 40.46 -13.82
C LEU A 394 -29.25 41.22 -14.14
N ASP A 395 -29.20 42.18 -15.05
CA ASP A 395 -30.36 43.00 -15.45
C ASP A 395 -31.35 42.25 -16.36
N THR A 396 -30.95 41.13 -16.95
CA THR A 396 -31.70 40.39 -17.98
C THR A 396 -32.03 38.94 -17.60
N THR A 397 -31.46 38.44 -16.51
CA THR A 397 -31.57 37.03 -16.12
C THR A 397 -32.99 36.62 -15.74
N ASP A 398 -33.40 35.46 -16.24
CA ASP A 398 -34.72 34.86 -16.09
C ASP A 398 -34.80 33.81 -14.95
N ILE A 399 -33.70 33.58 -14.23
CA ILE A 399 -33.62 32.64 -13.09
C ILE A 399 -34.86 32.80 -12.18
N SER A 400 -35.65 31.73 -12.08
CA SER A 400 -36.96 31.76 -11.42
C SER A 400 -36.88 31.56 -9.90
N ALA A 401 -35.85 30.86 -9.42
CA ALA A 401 -35.67 30.51 -8.01
C ALA A 401 -34.42 31.21 -7.43
N ARG A 402 -34.58 32.48 -7.03
CA ARG A 402 -33.47 33.44 -6.76
C ARG A 402 -32.88 33.41 -5.34
N ASN A 403 -33.19 32.40 -4.53
CA ASN A 403 -32.68 32.29 -3.15
C ASN A 403 -31.51 31.31 -3.05
N ALA A 404 -30.69 31.46 -2.00
CA ALA A 404 -29.47 30.68 -1.82
C ALA A 404 -29.73 29.16 -1.79
N ASP A 405 -30.78 28.71 -1.10
CA ASP A 405 -31.16 27.30 -1.01
C ASP A 405 -31.50 26.70 -2.38
N SER A 406 -32.17 27.48 -3.24
CA SER A 406 -32.56 27.06 -4.58
C SER A 406 -31.36 26.98 -5.53
N ILE A 407 -30.43 27.93 -5.43
CA ILE A 407 -29.19 27.93 -6.21
C ILE A 407 -28.31 26.75 -5.78
N ALA A 408 -28.15 26.53 -4.46
CA ALA A 408 -27.42 25.39 -3.93
C ALA A 408 -28.05 24.04 -4.35
N ALA A 409 -29.38 23.92 -4.26
CA ALA A 409 -30.10 22.73 -4.71
C ALA A 409 -29.96 22.49 -6.22
N ALA A 410 -29.96 23.55 -7.04
CA ALA A 410 -29.80 23.45 -8.49
C ALA A 410 -28.39 23.01 -8.89
N ILE A 411 -27.35 23.54 -8.23
CA ILE A 411 -25.96 23.09 -8.40
C ILE A 411 -25.82 21.62 -7.97
N ALA A 412 -26.32 21.26 -6.77
CA ALA A 412 -26.25 19.89 -6.24
C ALA A 412 -27.02 18.87 -7.08
N ALA A 413 -28.12 19.28 -7.73
CA ALA A 413 -28.88 18.46 -8.67
C ALA A 413 -28.29 18.42 -10.10
N ASN A 414 -27.17 19.12 -10.35
CA ASN A 414 -26.59 19.33 -11.68
C ASN A 414 -27.60 19.89 -12.71
N ALA A 415 -28.55 20.73 -12.24
CA ALA A 415 -29.58 21.30 -13.10
C ALA A 415 -28.95 22.18 -14.18
N GLY A 416 -29.35 21.99 -15.44
CA GLY A 416 -28.76 22.70 -16.58
C GLY A 416 -27.27 22.43 -16.81
N GLY A 417 -26.66 21.44 -16.14
CA GLY A 417 -25.22 21.17 -16.20
C GLY A 417 -24.38 21.95 -15.19
N MET A 418 -24.98 22.65 -14.21
CA MET A 418 -24.26 23.50 -13.23
C MET A 418 -23.35 22.76 -12.23
N GLY A 419 -23.32 21.42 -12.24
CA GLY A 419 -22.60 20.60 -11.24
C GLY A 419 -21.07 20.69 -11.25
N TYR A 420 -20.47 21.48 -12.15
CA TYR A 420 -19.04 21.83 -12.12
C TYR A 420 -18.75 23.08 -11.27
N LEU A 421 -19.76 23.90 -10.94
CA LEU A 421 -19.58 25.16 -10.21
C LEU A 421 -19.24 24.90 -8.74
N THR A 422 -18.02 25.25 -8.35
CA THR A 422 -17.52 25.05 -6.97
C THR A 422 -17.74 26.30 -6.13
N LEU A 423 -19.01 26.62 -5.87
CA LEU A 423 -19.42 27.79 -5.10
C LEU A 423 -19.74 27.42 -3.65
N ASN A 424 -19.13 28.11 -2.69
CA ASN A 424 -19.44 27.94 -1.27
C ASN A 424 -20.72 28.72 -0.87
N ALA A 425 -21.32 28.38 0.27
CA ALA A 425 -22.59 28.97 0.73
C ALA A 425 -22.58 30.51 0.84
N GLU A 426 -21.42 31.13 1.12
CA GLU A 426 -21.26 32.58 1.20
C GLU A 426 -21.24 33.23 -0.20
N GLN A 427 -20.57 32.60 -1.17
CA GLN A 427 -20.63 33.01 -2.57
C GLN A 427 -22.05 32.86 -3.15
N ILE A 428 -22.72 31.76 -2.84
CA ILE A 428 -24.12 31.50 -3.23
C ILE A 428 -25.06 32.53 -2.61
N ALA A 429 -24.88 32.88 -1.34
CA ALA A 429 -25.67 33.92 -0.67
C ALA A 429 -25.40 35.33 -1.26
N LEU A 430 -24.15 35.66 -1.59
CA LEU A 430 -23.80 36.90 -2.27
C LEU A 430 -24.44 36.99 -3.66
N ILE A 431 -24.39 35.90 -4.45
CA ILE A 431 -25.05 35.81 -5.76
C ILE A 431 -26.57 35.98 -5.60
N ALA A 432 -27.20 35.26 -4.66
CA ALA A 432 -28.63 35.38 -4.37
C ALA A 432 -29.04 36.82 -3.97
N ALA A 433 -28.19 37.52 -3.22
CA ALA A 433 -28.41 38.92 -2.84
C ALA A 433 -28.17 39.93 -3.97
N ALA A 434 -27.45 39.55 -5.03
CA ALA A 434 -27.22 40.37 -6.22
C ALA A 434 -28.32 40.20 -7.30
N LEU A 435 -29.06 39.08 -7.29
CA LEU A 435 -30.16 38.84 -8.21
C LEU A 435 -31.33 39.83 -7.98
N PRO A 436 -31.96 40.40 -9.03
CA PRO A 436 -33.06 41.35 -8.86
C PRO A 436 -34.24 40.75 -8.08
N ALA A 437 -34.68 41.47 -7.04
CA ALA A 437 -35.73 41.06 -6.13
C ALA A 437 -37.09 40.87 -6.82
N VAL A 438 -37.82 39.83 -6.40
CA VAL A 438 -39.11 39.46 -7.00
C VAL A 438 -40.21 40.46 -6.60
N THR A 439 -40.75 41.18 -7.58
CA THR A 439 -42.02 41.92 -7.42
C THR A 439 -43.14 40.92 -7.15
N THR A 440 -43.97 41.18 -6.14
CA THR A 440 -44.93 40.23 -5.53
C THR A 440 -45.76 39.41 -6.54
N PRO A 441 -45.90 38.09 -6.36
CA PRO A 441 -46.67 37.24 -7.27
C PRO A 441 -48.16 37.64 -7.37
N PRO A 442 -48.78 37.54 -8.55
CA PRO A 442 -50.23 37.54 -8.67
C PRO A 442 -50.84 36.25 -8.08
N THR A 443 -52.16 36.28 -7.89
CA THR A 443 -53.00 35.10 -7.54
C THR A 443 -52.69 33.92 -8.47
N PRO A 444 -52.74 32.65 -7.99
CA PRO A 444 -52.43 31.49 -8.82
C PRO A 444 -53.20 31.48 -10.14
N THR A 445 -52.48 31.62 -11.25
CA THR A 445 -53.02 31.46 -12.60
C THR A 445 -53.50 30.01 -12.76
N PRO A 446 -54.69 29.77 -13.32
CA PRO A 446 -55.12 28.41 -13.61
C PRO A 446 -54.15 27.71 -14.57
N GLU A 447 -54.01 26.40 -14.38
CA GLU A 447 -53.08 25.54 -15.11
C GLU A 447 -53.38 25.56 -16.62
N ARG A 448 -52.37 25.84 -17.45
CA ARG A 448 -52.53 26.04 -18.90
C ARG A 448 -52.90 24.73 -19.59
N THR A 449 -53.89 24.77 -20.47
CA THR A 449 -54.24 23.63 -21.32
C THR A 449 -53.16 23.38 -22.38
N GLY A 450 -53.07 22.15 -22.89
CA GLY A 450 -52.05 21.77 -23.88
C GLY A 450 -52.03 22.62 -25.14
N SER A 451 -53.19 23.18 -25.55
CA SER A 451 -53.29 24.12 -26.66
C SER A 451 -52.74 25.49 -26.33
N GLU A 452 -52.94 26.01 -25.11
CA GLU A 452 -52.36 27.27 -24.66
C GLU A 452 -50.83 27.16 -24.52
N VAL A 453 -50.34 26.02 -24.05
CA VAL A 453 -48.90 25.71 -24.01
C VAL A 453 -48.34 25.61 -25.43
N TYR A 454 -48.96 24.85 -26.34
CA TYR A 454 -48.51 24.73 -27.72
C TYR A 454 -48.43 26.09 -28.43
N ASN A 455 -49.51 26.89 -28.37
CA ASN A 455 -49.61 28.16 -29.09
C ASN A 455 -48.64 29.23 -28.56
N LEU A 456 -48.25 29.17 -27.28
CA LEU A 456 -47.30 30.14 -26.69
C LEU A 456 -45.84 29.68 -26.77
N GLU A 457 -45.58 28.38 -26.60
CA GLU A 457 -44.22 27.86 -26.38
C GLU A 457 -43.65 27.09 -27.59
N CYS A 458 -44.49 26.61 -28.52
CA CYS A 458 -44.11 25.66 -29.58
C CYS A 458 -44.39 26.16 -31.01
N ALA A 459 -45.56 26.78 -31.25
CA ALA A 459 -46.08 27.16 -32.57
C ALA A 459 -45.21 28.15 -33.38
N SER A 460 -44.18 28.75 -32.78
CA SER A 460 -43.20 29.58 -33.49
C SER A 460 -42.14 28.78 -34.25
N CYS A 461 -41.96 27.49 -33.91
CA CYS A 461 -40.95 26.59 -34.46
C CYS A 461 -41.53 25.26 -34.97
N HIS A 462 -42.63 24.82 -34.38
CA HIS A 462 -43.26 23.53 -34.61
C HIS A 462 -44.63 23.67 -35.25
N ALA A 463 -44.96 22.76 -36.17
CA ALA A 463 -46.31 22.57 -36.68
C ALA A 463 -47.04 21.52 -35.83
N LEU A 464 -48.36 21.40 -36.00
CA LEU A 464 -49.16 20.39 -35.32
C LEU A 464 -50.30 19.88 -36.24
N GLY A 465 -49.93 19.05 -37.22
CA GLY A 465 -50.84 18.37 -38.14
C GLY A 465 -51.83 19.31 -38.84
N SER A 466 -53.10 19.21 -38.44
CA SER A 466 -54.20 20.05 -38.93
C SER A 466 -54.62 21.17 -37.99
N HIS A 467 -54.02 21.28 -36.80
CA HIS A 467 -54.22 22.41 -35.89
C HIS A 467 -53.50 23.65 -36.41
N ASP A 468 -52.25 23.45 -36.83
CA ASP A 468 -51.32 24.48 -37.24
C ASP A 468 -50.28 23.89 -38.19
N SER A 469 -49.86 24.69 -39.17
CA SER A 469 -48.89 24.33 -40.22
C SER A 469 -47.69 25.28 -40.27
N ALA A 470 -47.60 26.24 -39.35
CA ALA A 470 -46.47 27.15 -39.22
C ALA A 470 -45.36 26.53 -38.37
N GLY A 471 -44.46 25.77 -38.98
CA GLY A 471 -43.27 25.27 -38.29
C GLY A 471 -42.43 24.30 -39.11
N ALA A 472 -41.19 24.08 -38.68
CA ALA A 472 -40.25 23.21 -39.39
C ALA A 472 -40.42 21.71 -39.04
N ILE A 473 -41.02 21.40 -37.90
CA ILE A 473 -41.17 20.04 -37.38
C ILE A 473 -42.59 19.85 -36.83
N ASP A 474 -43.36 18.95 -37.44
CA ASP A 474 -44.69 18.57 -36.98
C ASP A 474 -44.62 17.79 -35.64
N LEU A 475 -45.51 18.10 -34.70
CA LEU A 475 -45.66 17.46 -33.40
C LEU A 475 -46.86 16.52 -33.29
N ALA A 476 -47.67 16.35 -34.33
CA ALA A 476 -48.84 15.47 -34.29
C ALA A 476 -48.43 14.00 -34.01
N ALA A 477 -49.16 13.34 -33.11
CA ALA A 477 -48.88 11.96 -32.65
C ALA A 477 -47.49 11.76 -31.99
N ARG A 478 -46.91 12.82 -31.39
CA ARG A 478 -45.55 12.79 -30.80
C ARG A 478 -45.52 13.14 -29.31
N GLY A 479 -46.62 13.01 -28.58
CA GLY A 479 -46.74 13.37 -27.16
C GLY A 479 -45.63 12.80 -26.28
N SER A 480 -45.36 11.50 -26.38
CA SER A 480 -44.26 10.83 -25.64
C SER A 480 -42.85 11.34 -25.99
N LEU A 481 -42.63 11.78 -27.24
CA LEU A 481 -41.38 12.39 -27.68
C LEU A 481 -41.26 13.84 -27.19
N ILE A 482 -42.36 14.59 -27.10
CA ILE A 482 -42.40 15.94 -26.51
C ILE A 482 -42.02 15.88 -25.04
N VAL A 483 -42.63 14.97 -24.26
CA VAL A 483 -42.28 14.71 -22.85
C VAL A 483 -40.79 14.44 -22.72
N THR A 484 -40.27 13.50 -23.51
CA THR A 484 -38.87 13.08 -23.46
C THR A 484 -37.91 14.19 -23.89
N LYS A 485 -38.25 15.02 -24.89
CA LYS A 485 -37.39 16.12 -25.36
C LYS A 485 -37.35 17.27 -24.36
N ILE A 486 -38.50 17.69 -23.81
CA ILE A 486 -38.54 18.79 -22.83
C ILE A 486 -37.88 18.38 -21.52
N GLN A 487 -38.08 17.15 -21.03
CA GLN A 487 -37.37 16.64 -19.84
C GLN A 487 -35.83 16.55 -20.03
N ASN A 488 -35.37 16.35 -21.26
CA ASN A 488 -33.95 16.42 -21.63
C ASN A 488 -33.50 17.84 -22.07
N GLY A 489 -34.19 18.90 -21.62
CA GLY A 489 -33.73 20.29 -21.76
C GLY A 489 -33.91 20.93 -23.14
N HIS A 490 -34.81 20.43 -23.98
CA HIS A 490 -35.01 20.96 -25.34
C HIS A 490 -35.29 22.46 -25.36
N MET A 491 -34.37 23.22 -26.00
CA MET A 491 -34.39 24.69 -26.10
C MET A 491 -34.52 25.43 -24.75
N GLY A 492 -34.08 24.80 -23.64
CA GLY A 492 -34.22 25.35 -22.28
C GLY A 492 -35.66 25.44 -21.77
N LYS A 493 -36.65 24.96 -22.53
CA LYS A 493 -38.06 25.00 -22.12
C LYS A 493 -38.27 24.09 -20.91
N THR A 494 -38.91 24.62 -19.89
CA THR A 494 -39.36 23.86 -18.71
C THR A 494 -40.87 24.05 -18.56
N LEU A 495 -41.59 22.95 -18.36
CA LEU A 495 -43.04 22.93 -18.13
C LEU A 495 -43.32 22.14 -16.85
N SER A 496 -44.42 22.45 -16.15
CA SER A 496 -44.89 21.59 -15.07
C SER A 496 -45.32 20.21 -15.60
N SER A 497 -45.28 19.17 -14.76
CA SER A 497 -45.63 17.80 -15.17
C SER A 497 -47.06 17.69 -15.74
N SER A 498 -47.98 18.51 -15.24
CA SER A 498 -49.37 18.63 -15.70
C SER A 498 -49.47 19.35 -17.04
N GLU A 499 -48.84 20.51 -17.22
CA GLU A 499 -48.78 21.21 -18.52
C GLU A 499 -48.10 20.35 -19.60
N LEU A 500 -47.04 19.61 -19.23
CA LEU A 500 -46.32 18.72 -20.14
C LEU A 500 -47.17 17.51 -20.55
N THR A 501 -47.96 16.96 -19.62
CA THR A 501 -48.94 15.90 -19.92
C THR A 501 -50.05 16.44 -20.82
N ALA A 502 -50.62 17.61 -20.48
CA ALA A 502 -51.67 18.23 -21.27
C ALA A 502 -51.21 18.59 -22.70
N LEU A 503 -49.96 19.07 -22.86
CA LEU A 503 -49.34 19.31 -24.17
C LEU A 503 -49.16 18.01 -24.97
N ALA A 504 -48.73 16.93 -24.31
CA ALA A 504 -48.55 15.63 -24.95
C ALA A 504 -49.89 15.03 -25.41
N ASP A 505 -50.89 14.99 -24.53
CA ASP A 505 -52.26 14.54 -24.84
C ASP A 505 -52.85 15.37 -25.98
N PHE A 506 -52.68 16.71 -25.93
CA PHE A 506 -53.15 17.61 -26.98
C PHE A 506 -52.47 17.32 -28.33
N ALA A 507 -51.15 17.14 -28.36
CA ALA A 507 -50.42 16.85 -29.59
C ALA A 507 -50.82 15.50 -30.21
N ASP A 508 -51.16 14.51 -29.37
CA ASP A 508 -51.63 13.20 -29.83
C ASP A 508 -53.07 13.24 -30.38
N THR A 509 -53.90 14.24 -30.04
CA THR A 509 -55.23 14.40 -30.66
C THR A 509 -55.22 14.68 -32.17
N PHE A 510 -54.09 15.14 -32.72
CA PHE A 510 -53.93 15.41 -34.15
C PHE A 510 -53.35 14.21 -34.93
N GLY A 511 -53.07 13.10 -34.25
CA GLY A 511 -52.63 11.85 -34.85
C GLY A 511 -53.77 11.07 -35.50
N SER A 512 -53.64 10.72 -36.79
CA SER A 512 -54.41 9.60 -37.33
C SER A 512 -53.97 8.30 -36.66
N THR A 513 -54.91 7.50 -36.14
CA THR A 513 -54.66 6.25 -35.41
C THR A 513 -53.57 5.39 -36.06
N PRO A 514 -52.50 4.99 -35.34
CA PRO A 514 -51.35 4.35 -35.97
C PRO A 514 -51.70 3.04 -36.69
N PRO A 515 -51.31 2.85 -37.96
CA PRO A 515 -51.24 1.52 -38.55
C PRO A 515 -50.14 0.71 -37.84
N PRO A 516 -50.19 -0.64 -37.88
CA PRO A 516 -49.11 -1.46 -37.32
C PRO A 516 -47.78 -1.11 -38.01
N VAL A 517 -46.75 -0.84 -37.21
CA VAL A 517 -45.44 -0.39 -37.70
C VAL A 517 -44.81 -1.50 -38.56
N VAL A 518 -44.82 -1.30 -39.87
CA VAL A 518 -44.02 -2.07 -40.82
C VAL A 518 -42.56 -1.62 -40.64
N PRO A 519 -41.60 -2.53 -40.37
CA PRO A 519 -40.19 -2.17 -40.30
C PRO A 519 -39.73 -1.48 -41.58
N ARG A 520 -38.92 -0.41 -41.47
CA ARG A 520 -38.31 0.24 -42.64
C ARG A 520 -37.41 -0.75 -43.39
N SER A 521 -37.25 -0.55 -44.70
CA SER A 521 -36.27 -1.31 -45.46
C SER A 521 -34.85 -0.95 -44.98
N ALA A 522 -33.92 -1.88 -45.13
CA ALA A 522 -32.52 -1.66 -44.78
C ALA A 522 -31.91 -0.42 -45.48
N GLU A 523 -32.27 -0.20 -46.74
CA GLU A 523 -31.90 0.96 -47.54
C GLU A 523 -32.46 2.27 -46.97
N THR A 524 -33.73 2.29 -46.53
CA THR A 524 -34.30 3.46 -45.84
C THR A 524 -33.60 3.71 -44.51
N VAL A 525 -33.34 2.68 -43.71
CA VAL A 525 -32.60 2.81 -42.44
C VAL A 525 -31.19 3.36 -42.69
N TYR A 526 -30.49 2.90 -43.72
CA TYR A 526 -29.20 3.43 -44.12
C TYR A 526 -29.27 4.90 -44.54
N ASN A 527 -30.22 5.26 -45.41
CA ASN A 527 -30.35 6.62 -45.93
C ASN A 527 -30.80 7.63 -44.86
N ASP A 528 -31.69 7.23 -43.94
CA ASP A 528 -32.21 8.06 -42.85
C ASP A 528 -31.14 8.38 -41.78
N ILE A 529 -30.15 7.49 -41.58
CA ILE A 529 -29.31 7.46 -40.36
C ILE A 529 -27.81 7.41 -40.67
N CYS A 530 -27.39 6.56 -41.61
CA CYS A 530 -25.97 6.27 -41.86
C CYS A 530 -25.39 7.15 -42.97
N ALA A 531 -26.13 7.38 -44.06
CA ALA A 531 -25.65 8.03 -45.27
C ALA A 531 -25.19 9.50 -45.10
N ALA A 532 -25.53 10.15 -43.99
CA ALA A 532 -25.04 11.48 -43.64
C ALA A 532 -23.58 11.50 -43.16
N CYS A 533 -23.05 10.36 -42.70
CA CYS A 533 -21.70 10.22 -42.13
C CYS A 533 -20.88 9.08 -42.77
N HIS A 534 -21.53 8.18 -43.50
CA HIS A 534 -20.95 6.98 -44.10
C HIS A 534 -21.25 6.90 -45.60
N MET A 535 -20.31 6.33 -46.34
CA MET A 535 -20.45 6.07 -47.77
C MET A 535 -20.77 4.60 -48.03
N LEU A 536 -21.23 4.32 -49.25
CA LEU A 536 -21.52 2.97 -49.73
C LEU A 536 -20.81 2.80 -51.08
N SER A 537 -19.81 1.91 -51.13
CA SER A 537 -18.88 1.70 -52.25
C SER A 537 -18.14 2.96 -52.72
N GLY A 538 -17.22 3.47 -51.88
CA GLY A 538 -16.23 4.47 -52.25
C GLY A 538 -15.74 5.34 -51.08
N PHE A 539 -14.52 5.90 -51.24
CA PHE A 539 -13.98 6.95 -50.36
C PHE A 539 -14.01 8.30 -51.08
N ASP A 540 -14.37 9.37 -50.36
CA ASP A 540 -14.08 10.75 -50.78
C ASP A 540 -12.95 11.37 -49.92
N ALA A 541 -12.59 12.62 -50.23
CA ALA A 541 -11.47 13.32 -49.59
C ALA A 541 -11.69 13.69 -48.11
N SER A 542 -12.86 13.42 -47.53
CA SER A 542 -13.16 13.65 -46.10
C SER A 542 -12.78 12.47 -45.19
N GLY A 543 -12.54 11.28 -45.75
CA GLY A 543 -12.14 10.10 -44.97
C GLY A 543 -13.28 9.35 -44.28
N ALA A 544 -14.53 9.56 -44.71
CA ALA A 544 -15.69 8.79 -44.23
C ALA A 544 -15.50 7.27 -44.46
N ILE A 545 -15.98 6.45 -43.50
CA ILE A 545 -15.86 4.99 -43.57
C ILE A 545 -16.96 4.41 -44.45
N ASP A 546 -16.56 3.72 -45.52
CA ASP A 546 -17.45 2.89 -46.36
C ASP A 546 -17.98 1.69 -45.54
N LEU A 547 -19.29 1.47 -45.54
CA LEU A 547 -19.95 0.40 -44.78
C LEU A 547 -20.24 -0.87 -45.60
N ALA A 548 -19.85 -0.92 -46.87
CA ALA A 548 -19.96 -2.12 -47.72
C ALA A 548 -19.23 -3.32 -47.09
N GLY A 549 -19.96 -4.41 -46.78
CA GLY A 549 -19.42 -5.61 -46.15
C GLY A 549 -19.15 -5.51 -44.63
N LEU A 550 -19.66 -4.48 -43.94
CA LEU A 550 -19.45 -4.24 -42.50
C LEU A 550 -20.71 -4.44 -41.65
N GLY A 551 -21.64 -5.30 -42.06
CA GLY A 551 -22.94 -5.50 -41.43
C GLY A 551 -22.86 -5.82 -39.93
N ASN A 552 -22.03 -6.79 -39.54
CA ASN A 552 -21.82 -7.11 -38.11
C ASN A 552 -21.26 -5.93 -37.29
N THR A 553 -20.39 -5.10 -37.87
CA THR A 553 -19.83 -3.92 -37.21
C THR A 553 -20.90 -2.86 -36.97
N ALA A 554 -21.82 -2.68 -37.91
CA ALA A 554 -22.98 -1.80 -37.73
C ALA A 554 -23.88 -2.26 -36.57
N VAL A 555 -24.17 -3.57 -36.45
CA VAL A 555 -24.94 -4.12 -35.31
C VAL A 555 -24.29 -3.76 -33.98
N THR A 556 -22.98 -4.00 -33.84
CA THR A 556 -22.25 -3.73 -32.58
C THR A 556 -22.21 -2.25 -32.23
N LYS A 557 -22.05 -1.35 -33.21
CA LYS A 557 -21.97 0.10 -32.96
C LYS A 557 -23.33 0.73 -32.68
N VAL A 558 -24.39 0.34 -33.36
CA VAL A 558 -25.77 0.80 -33.08
C VAL A 558 -26.22 0.33 -31.69
N ALA A 559 -25.91 -0.91 -31.29
CA ALA A 559 -26.17 -1.40 -29.94
C ALA A 559 -25.42 -0.63 -28.83
N ALA A 560 -24.29 0.01 -29.18
CA ALA A 560 -23.53 0.90 -28.30
C ALA A 560 -24.00 2.38 -28.37
N GLY A 561 -25.15 2.66 -28.98
CA GLY A 561 -25.77 4.00 -29.05
C GLY A 561 -25.40 4.85 -30.27
N HIS A 562 -24.57 4.33 -31.18
CA HIS A 562 -24.12 5.07 -32.37
C HIS A 562 -25.07 4.85 -33.57
N GLY A 563 -25.94 5.82 -33.85
CA GLY A 563 -26.92 5.74 -34.95
C GLY A 563 -28.40 5.88 -34.53
N GLY A 564 -28.69 6.37 -33.32
CA GLY A 564 -30.06 6.59 -32.88
C GLY A 564 -30.88 5.30 -32.70
N THR A 565 -32.21 5.42 -32.67
CA THR A 565 -33.11 4.29 -32.41
C THR A 565 -33.46 3.52 -33.69
N VAL A 566 -32.82 2.37 -33.86
CA VAL A 566 -33.14 1.35 -34.88
C VAL A 566 -33.69 0.12 -34.17
N SER A 567 -34.81 -0.44 -34.64
CA SER A 567 -35.36 -1.68 -34.05
C SER A 567 -34.51 -2.90 -34.39
N THR A 568 -34.58 -3.97 -33.59
CA THR A 568 -33.79 -5.19 -33.81
C THR A 568 -34.02 -5.82 -35.19
N VAL A 569 -35.24 -5.70 -35.73
CA VAL A 569 -35.59 -6.19 -37.07
C VAL A 569 -34.95 -5.33 -38.15
N GLU A 570 -35.06 -3.99 -38.04
CA GLU A 570 -34.41 -3.05 -38.95
C GLU A 570 -32.88 -3.19 -38.94
N LEU A 571 -32.28 -3.39 -37.75
CA LEU A 571 -30.83 -3.54 -37.58
C LEU A 571 -30.32 -4.87 -38.18
N THR A 572 -31.10 -5.96 -38.05
CA THR A 572 -30.80 -7.24 -38.71
C THR A 572 -30.91 -7.12 -40.23
N GLY A 573 -31.91 -6.38 -40.72
CA GLY A 573 -32.05 -6.05 -42.14
C GLY A 573 -30.88 -5.21 -42.66
N LEU A 574 -30.51 -4.15 -41.94
CA LEU A 574 -29.39 -3.26 -42.27
C LEU A 574 -28.07 -4.03 -42.39
N ALA A 575 -27.76 -4.87 -41.41
CA ALA A 575 -26.56 -5.70 -41.43
C ALA A 575 -26.51 -6.61 -42.67
N THR A 576 -27.59 -7.37 -42.89
CA THR A 576 -27.72 -8.28 -44.04
C THR A 576 -27.59 -7.54 -45.38
N TRP A 577 -28.10 -6.31 -45.46
CA TRP A 577 -28.07 -5.48 -46.67
C TRP A 577 -26.70 -4.86 -46.94
N LEU A 578 -26.02 -4.33 -45.91
CA LEU A 578 -24.64 -3.84 -46.01
C LEU A 578 -23.69 -4.95 -46.52
N ASP A 579 -23.91 -6.19 -46.08
CA ASP A 579 -23.15 -7.37 -46.51
C ASP A 579 -23.48 -7.84 -47.95
N THR A 580 -24.47 -7.24 -48.64
CA THR A 580 -24.69 -7.47 -50.08
C THR A 580 -23.79 -6.62 -50.99
N PHE A 581 -23.14 -5.57 -50.46
CA PHE A 581 -22.23 -4.72 -51.21
C PHE A 581 -20.82 -5.27 -51.16
N SER A 582 -20.39 -5.91 -52.25
CA SER A 582 -19.02 -6.36 -52.42
C SER A 582 -18.12 -5.20 -52.87
N SER A 583 -17.12 -4.86 -52.07
CA SER A 583 -16.13 -3.85 -52.43
C SER A 583 -15.24 -4.35 -53.57
N PRO A 584 -15.11 -3.61 -54.70
CA PRO A 584 -14.03 -3.85 -55.63
C PRO A 584 -12.71 -3.46 -54.94
N PRO A 585 -11.65 -4.28 -54.99
CA PRO A 585 -10.37 -3.91 -54.39
C PRO A 585 -9.85 -2.64 -55.05
N PRO A 586 -9.48 -1.58 -54.29
CA PRO A 586 -8.99 -0.34 -54.88
C PRO A 586 -7.73 -0.59 -55.72
N PRO A 587 -7.55 0.11 -56.85
CA PRO A 587 -6.24 0.22 -57.48
C PRO A 587 -5.33 1.05 -56.56
N VAL A 588 -4.69 0.39 -55.60
CA VAL A 588 -3.75 1.02 -54.67
C VAL A 588 -2.56 1.54 -55.47
N VAL A 589 -2.53 2.85 -55.70
CA VAL A 589 -1.29 3.54 -56.05
C VAL A 589 -0.40 3.42 -54.82
N ALA A 590 0.68 2.63 -54.92
CA ALA A 590 1.54 2.35 -53.77
C ALA A 590 2.06 3.64 -53.16
N ARG A 591 1.80 3.85 -51.86
CA ARG A 591 2.29 5.02 -51.13
C ARG A 591 3.81 5.04 -51.14
N ASP A 592 4.39 6.23 -51.17
CA ASP A 592 5.82 6.39 -50.95
C ASP A 592 6.21 6.03 -49.50
N GLY A 593 7.49 5.70 -49.31
CA GLY A 593 7.99 5.25 -48.01
C GLY A 593 7.86 6.30 -46.91
N ALA A 594 7.90 7.60 -47.25
CA ALA A 594 7.75 8.70 -46.29
C ALA A 594 6.33 8.77 -45.74
N THR A 595 5.34 8.70 -46.62
CA THR A 595 3.92 8.70 -46.29
C THR A 595 3.58 7.47 -45.46
N LEU A 596 4.06 6.29 -45.87
CA LEU A 596 3.83 5.04 -45.14
C LEU A 596 4.43 5.08 -43.74
N TYR A 597 5.68 5.57 -43.61
CA TYR A 597 6.33 5.71 -42.32
C TYR A 597 5.59 6.68 -41.39
N ASN A 598 5.26 7.87 -41.87
CA ASN A 598 4.60 8.90 -41.05
C ASN A 598 3.21 8.48 -40.57
N GLN A 599 2.50 7.66 -41.34
CA GLN A 599 1.15 7.16 -40.99
C GLN A 599 1.18 5.91 -40.09
N ASN A 600 2.11 4.99 -40.32
CA ASN A 600 2.05 3.63 -39.75
C ASN A 600 3.26 3.26 -38.85
N CYS A 601 4.35 4.03 -38.85
CA CYS A 601 5.59 3.68 -38.15
C CYS A 601 6.06 4.74 -37.15
N ALA A 602 5.92 6.03 -37.48
CA ALA A 602 6.44 7.16 -36.71
C ALA A 602 5.85 7.33 -35.29
N ALA A 603 4.76 6.61 -34.97
CA ALA A 603 4.19 6.57 -33.62
C ALA A 603 4.95 5.63 -32.67
N CYS A 604 5.77 4.70 -33.19
CA CYS A 604 6.49 3.67 -32.42
C CYS A 604 7.98 3.54 -32.81
N HIS A 605 8.45 4.31 -33.78
CA HIS A 605 9.81 4.27 -34.31
C HIS A 605 10.29 5.67 -34.65
N LYS A 606 11.60 5.89 -34.62
CA LYS A 606 12.27 7.12 -35.07
C LYS A 606 13.17 6.86 -36.28
N ILE A 607 13.65 7.95 -36.88
CA ILE A 607 14.61 7.99 -38.00
C ILE A 607 15.95 8.63 -37.60
N PHE A 608 16.02 9.17 -36.37
CA PHE A 608 17.26 9.62 -35.75
C PHE A 608 17.17 9.44 -34.24
N GLY A 609 17.95 8.49 -33.72
CA GLY A 609 18.11 8.22 -32.28
C GLY A 609 16.93 7.49 -31.63
N TYR A 610 17.15 7.06 -30.39
CA TYR A 610 16.20 6.33 -29.57
C TYR A 610 15.19 7.27 -28.87
N ASP A 611 14.15 6.70 -28.26
CA ASP A 611 13.36 7.34 -27.20
C ASP A 611 13.63 6.68 -25.84
N ALA A 612 12.99 7.17 -24.78
CA ALA A 612 13.16 6.67 -23.42
C ALA A 612 12.66 5.22 -23.25
N ASP A 613 11.80 4.74 -24.16
CA ASP A 613 11.27 3.38 -24.19
C ASP A 613 12.19 2.40 -24.97
N GLY A 614 13.28 2.90 -25.56
CA GLY A 614 14.28 2.09 -26.27
C GLY A 614 13.89 1.69 -27.71
N ASN A 615 12.94 2.39 -28.34
CA ASN A 615 12.50 2.03 -29.69
C ASN A 615 13.60 2.23 -30.74
N ILE A 616 13.76 1.23 -31.60
CA ILE A 616 14.85 1.14 -32.59
C ILE A 616 14.69 2.22 -33.68
N ASP A 617 15.78 2.98 -33.90
CA ASP A 617 15.97 3.86 -35.05
C ASP A 617 16.00 3.05 -36.35
N LEU A 618 15.14 3.40 -37.32
CA LEU A 618 15.00 2.67 -38.58
C LEU A 618 15.83 3.22 -39.75
N ALA A 619 16.61 4.29 -39.55
CA ALA A 619 17.50 4.80 -40.60
C ALA A 619 18.49 3.72 -41.10
N SER A 620 18.58 3.56 -42.43
CA SER A 620 19.38 2.51 -43.08
C SER A 620 19.00 1.05 -42.73
N LEU A 621 17.89 0.79 -42.03
CA LEU A 621 17.43 -0.56 -41.65
C LEU A 621 16.36 -1.15 -42.59
N GLY A 622 16.26 -0.69 -43.84
CA GLY A 622 15.18 -1.08 -44.77
C GLY A 622 15.01 -2.59 -44.97
N ASN A 623 16.11 -3.35 -45.01
CA ASN A 623 16.06 -4.81 -45.12
C ASN A 623 15.52 -5.51 -43.85
N ALA A 624 15.77 -4.93 -42.67
CA ALA A 624 15.21 -5.44 -41.41
C ALA A 624 13.71 -5.12 -41.30
N ALA A 625 13.31 -3.91 -41.74
CA ALA A 625 11.90 -3.53 -41.85
C ALA A 625 11.14 -4.48 -42.78
N LEU A 626 11.63 -4.73 -44.01
CA LEU A 626 11.06 -5.71 -44.95
C LEU A 626 10.81 -7.08 -44.29
N ASN A 627 11.82 -7.65 -43.63
CA ASN A 627 11.70 -8.96 -42.98
C ASN A 627 10.68 -8.99 -41.82
N LYS A 628 10.50 -7.87 -41.10
CA LYS A 628 9.52 -7.78 -40.00
C LYS A 628 8.09 -7.53 -40.50
N LEU A 629 7.92 -6.71 -41.53
CA LEU A 629 6.62 -6.48 -42.20
C LEU A 629 6.12 -7.77 -42.87
N ALA A 630 7.01 -8.52 -43.55
CA ALA A 630 6.70 -9.84 -44.10
C ALA A 630 6.31 -10.89 -43.03
N ALA A 631 6.69 -10.68 -41.77
CA ALA A 631 6.28 -11.48 -40.62
C ALA A 631 5.00 -10.95 -39.92
N GLY A 632 4.33 -9.94 -40.49
CA GLY A 632 3.05 -9.39 -39.99
C GLY A 632 3.16 -8.26 -38.96
N HIS A 633 4.37 -7.79 -38.65
CA HIS A 633 4.54 -6.63 -37.77
C HIS A 633 3.97 -5.36 -38.41
N GLY A 634 3.28 -4.49 -37.64
CA GLY A 634 2.74 -3.22 -38.14
C GLY A 634 1.49 -3.32 -39.04
N GLY A 635 0.94 -4.53 -39.25
CA GLY A 635 -0.27 -4.75 -40.04
C GLY A 635 -0.02 -5.02 -41.53
N THR A 636 -1.09 -5.12 -42.31
CA THR A 636 -1.04 -5.54 -43.72
C THR A 636 -0.72 -4.37 -44.66
N VAL A 637 0.57 -4.16 -44.93
CA VAL A 637 1.08 -3.30 -46.02
C VAL A 637 1.42 -4.13 -47.26
N SER A 638 1.17 -3.60 -48.46
CA SER A 638 1.42 -4.34 -49.71
C SER A 638 2.92 -4.57 -49.98
N GLY A 639 3.26 -5.59 -50.78
CA GLY A 639 4.66 -5.92 -51.10
C GLY A 639 5.42 -4.83 -51.89
N GLU A 640 4.70 -3.88 -52.48
CA GLU A 640 5.26 -2.69 -53.13
C GLU A 640 5.49 -1.57 -52.10
N GLU A 641 4.52 -1.29 -51.22
CA GLU A 641 4.68 -0.36 -50.08
C GLU A 641 5.83 -0.78 -49.14
N GLN A 642 6.00 -2.09 -48.89
CA GLN A 642 7.13 -2.63 -48.11
C GLN A 642 8.48 -2.29 -48.76
N GLN A 643 8.58 -2.37 -50.09
CA GLN A 643 9.79 -2.00 -50.82
C GLN A 643 9.99 -0.48 -50.87
N ASN A 644 8.92 0.30 -51.05
CA ASN A 644 8.98 1.77 -51.01
C ASN A 644 9.45 2.28 -49.64
N LEU A 645 8.96 1.71 -48.54
CA LEU A 645 9.42 2.02 -47.19
C LEU A 645 10.89 1.63 -46.99
N ALA A 646 11.27 0.40 -47.36
CA ALA A 646 12.64 -0.07 -47.20
C ALA A 646 13.65 0.76 -48.02
N ALA A 647 13.31 1.09 -49.27
CA ALA A 647 14.13 1.94 -50.11
C ALA A 647 14.28 3.35 -49.50
N TRP A 648 13.20 3.92 -48.99
CA TRP A 648 13.21 5.25 -48.37
C TRP A 648 13.97 5.28 -47.03
N LEU A 649 13.78 4.28 -46.15
CA LEU A 649 14.58 4.13 -44.92
C LEU A 649 16.09 4.06 -45.23
N ASN A 650 16.46 3.43 -46.34
CA ASN A 650 17.84 3.36 -46.84
C ASN A 650 18.35 4.66 -47.50
N THR A 651 17.52 5.70 -47.68
CA THR A 651 18.01 7.04 -48.08
C THR A 651 18.53 7.87 -46.91
N TRP A 652 18.18 7.49 -45.67
CA TRP A 652 18.66 8.13 -44.46
C TRP A 652 19.99 7.51 -44.01
N THR A 653 21.10 8.10 -44.47
CA THR A 653 22.44 7.81 -43.93
C THR A 653 22.62 8.51 -42.57
N PRO A 654 22.93 7.79 -41.48
CA PRO A 654 23.21 8.43 -40.20
C PRO A 654 24.40 9.39 -40.31
N ALA A 655 24.22 10.65 -39.89
CA ALA A 655 25.35 11.51 -39.57
C ALA A 655 26.00 10.96 -38.29
N PRO A 656 27.32 10.74 -38.24
CA PRO A 656 27.97 10.26 -37.03
C PRO A 656 27.78 11.31 -35.91
N PRO A 657 27.14 10.97 -34.78
CA PRO A 657 26.95 11.91 -33.69
C PRO A 657 28.31 12.40 -33.16
N PRO A 658 28.40 13.63 -32.63
CA PRO A 658 29.47 13.92 -31.68
C PRO A 658 29.34 12.93 -30.54
N VAL A 659 30.42 12.21 -30.24
CA VAL A 659 30.39 11.13 -29.23
C VAL A 659 30.37 11.76 -27.84
N VAL A 660 29.17 12.11 -27.40
CA VAL A 660 28.84 12.35 -26.00
C VAL A 660 28.71 10.98 -25.37
N ASP A 661 29.63 10.64 -24.46
CA ASP A 661 29.64 9.33 -23.80
C ASP A 661 28.31 9.10 -23.07
N ARG A 662 27.55 8.08 -23.48
CA ARG A 662 26.30 7.69 -22.82
C ARG A 662 26.52 7.46 -21.32
N ASN A 663 25.52 7.78 -20.52
CA ASN A 663 25.56 7.54 -19.07
C ASN A 663 25.54 6.02 -18.78
N GLY A 664 25.92 5.63 -17.56
CA GLY A 664 26.09 4.21 -17.22
C GLY A 664 24.80 3.38 -17.34
N VAL A 665 23.64 3.96 -17.00
CA VAL A 665 22.34 3.27 -17.11
C VAL A 665 21.97 2.99 -18.57
N THR A 666 22.16 3.93 -19.50
CA THR A 666 21.91 3.69 -20.92
C THR A 666 22.84 2.63 -21.49
N VAL A 667 24.15 2.72 -21.21
CA VAL A 667 25.14 1.73 -21.67
C VAL A 667 24.80 0.33 -21.15
N TYR A 668 24.39 0.23 -19.88
CA TYR A 668 23.95 -1.03 -19.28
C TYR A 668 22.67 -1.59 -19.92
N SER A 669 21.62 -0.77 -20.03
CA SER A 669 20.31 -1.21 -20.55
C SER A 669 20.39 -1.71 -22.00
N GLU A 670 21.22 -1.07 -22.83
CA GLU A 670 21.38 -1.43 -24.24
C GLU A 670 22.28 -2.67 -24.46
N ASN A 671 23.34 -2.84 -23.65
CA ASN A 671 24.42 -3.80 -23.94
C ASN A 671 24.58 -4.92 -22.89
N CYS A 672 24.03 -4.75 -21.69
CA CYS A 672 24.20 -5.69 -20.56
C CYS A 672 22.88 -6.29 -20.10
N ALA A 673 21.81 -5.48 -19.96
CA ALA A 673 20.54 -5.87 -19.32
C ALA A 673 19.78 -7.02 -20.01
N GLY A 674 20.08 -7.30 -21.28
CA GLY A 674 19.53 -8.45 -22.02
C GLY A 674 20.12 -9.80 -21.62
N CYS A 675 21.16 -9.83 -20.78
CA CYS A 675 21.76 -11.05 -20.23
C CYS A 675 22.01 -10.92 -18.72
N HIS A 676 22.59 -9.81 -18.29
CA HIS A 676 22.83 -9.49 -16.88
C HIS A 676 21.61 -8.81 -16.26
N LYS A 677 21.46 -8.95 -14.95
CA LYS A 677 20.52 -8.16 -14.15
C LYS A 677 21.26 -7.34 -13.11
N LEU A 678 20.53 -6.43 -12.48
CA LEU A 678 20.90 -5.74 -11.25
C LEU A 678 19.93 -6.18 -10.18
N TYR A 679 20.44 -6.46 -8.98
CA TYR A 679 19.65 -6.97 -7.84
C TYR A 679 18.97 -8.32 -8.12
N GLY A 680 19.70 -9.25 -8.72
CA GLY A 680 19.27 -10.63 -8.91
C GLY A 680 19.91 -11.35 -10.09
N TYR A 681 19.82 -12.68 -10.09
CA TYR A 681 20.13 -13.51 -11.26
C TYR A 681 18.87 -13.74 -12.12
N ASP A 682 19.06 -14.19 -13.35
CA ASP A 682 18.01 -14.87 -14.12
C ASP A 682 18.09 -16.40 -13.94
N ALA A 683 17.12 -17.13 -14.50
CA ALA A 683 17.11 -18.59 -14.47
C ALA A 683 18.20 -19.25 -15.34
N SER A 684 19.10 -18.46 -15.95
CA SER A 684 20.26 -18.92 -16.73
C SER A 684 21.58 -18.72 -15.99
N GLY A 685 21.57 -18.13 -14.78
CA GLY A 685 22.75 -17.95 -13.93
C GLY A 685 23.66 -16.79 -14.34
N ASN A 686 23.17 -15.82 -15.10
CA ASN A 686 23.97 -14.69 -15.57
C ASN A 686 24.34 -13.72 -14.43
N VAL A 687 25.64 -13.37 -14.33
CA VAL A 687 26.25 -12.60 -13.23
C VAL A 687 25.55 -11.25 -12.99
N ASP A 688 25.12 -10.97 -11.76
CA ASP A 688 24.71 -9.63 -11.32
C ASP A 688 25.90 -8.66 -11.35
N LEU A 689 25.71 -7.46 -11.92
CA LEU A 689 26.78 -6.48 -12.12
C LEU A 689 26.77 -5.34 -11.08
N ALA A 690 25.89 -5.35 -10.08
CA ALA A 690 25.90 -4.39 -8.98
C ALA A 690 27.23 -4.46 -8.20
N GLY A 691 27.94 -3.33 -8.07
CA GLY A 691 29.27 -3.26 -7.45
C GLY A 691 30.39 -3.97 -8.24
N GLN A 692 30.19 -4.22 -9.54
CA GLN A 692 31.14 -4.96 -10.41
C GLN A 692 31.71 -4.11 -11.57
N GLY A 693 31.78 -2.79 -11.44
CA GLY A 693 32.25 -1.88 -12.49
C GLY A 693 33.67 -2.21 -12.99
N SER A 694 34.57 -2.60 -12.07
CA SER A 694 35.93 -3.05 -12.43
C SER A 694 35.96 -4.36 -13.25
N LEU A 695 35.03 -5.29 -12.99
CA LEU A 695 34.86 -6.52 -13.76
C LEU A 695 34.24 -6.21 -15.13
N ALA A 696 33.24 -5.33 -15.20
CA ALA A 696 32.65 -4.84 -16.45
C ALA A 696 33.71 -4.18 -17.34
N THR A 697 34.53 -3.25 -16.80
CA THR A 697 35.71 -2.68 -17.47
C THR A 697 36.61 -3.78 -18.07
N THR A 698 36.94 -4.80 -17.29
CA THR A 698 37.84 -5.87 -17.72
C THR A 698 37.23 -6.74 -18.83
N LYS A 699 35.94 -7.08 -18.73
CA LYS A 699 35.24 -7.94 -19.70
C LYS A 699 34.93 -7.22 -21.01
N VAL A 700 34.46 -5.98 -20.95
CA VAL A 700 34.22 -5.15 -22.15
C VAL A 700 35.52 -4.81 -22.85
N GLY A 701 36.60 -4.52 -22.11
CA GLY A 701 37.96 -4.40 -22.66
C GLY A 701 38.49 -5.67 -23.36
N SER A 702 37.87 -6.84 -23.11
CA SER A 702 38.16 -8.11 -23.81
C SER A 702 37.19 -8.44 -24.96
N GLY A 703 36.26 -7.53 -25.28
CA GLY A 703 35.30 -7.66 -26.40
C GLY A 703 33.96 -8.31 -26.03
N HIS A 704 33.62 -8.42 -24.75
CA HIS A 704 32.33 -8.95 -24.28
C HIS A 704 31.33 -7.79 -24.02
N GLY A 705 30.10 -7.89 -24.53
CA GLY A 705 29.11 -6.81 -24.37
C GLY A 705 29.20 -5.68 -25.42
N GLY A 706 29.75 -5.96 -26.61
CA GLY A 706 29.76 -5.01 -27.72
C GLY A 706 30.90 -3.99 -27.68
N SER A 707 30.74 -2.90 -28.43
CA SER A 707 31.73 -1.81 -28.55
C SER A 707 31.23 -0.52 -27.91
N VAL A 708 31.85 -0.15 -26.79
CA VAL A 708 31.62 1.12 -26.08
C VAL A 708 32.89 1.98 -26.14
N THR A 709 32.75 3.28 -25.88
CA THR A 709 33.91 4.20 -25.78
C THR A 709 34.61 4.06 -24.42
N THR A 710 35.79 4.67 -24.28
CA THR A 710 36.48 4.75 -23.00
C THR A 710 35.69 5.56 -21.95
N GLY A 711 34.97 6.62 -22.36
CA GLY A 711 34.15 7.41 -21.45
C GLY A 711 32.85 6.69 -21.05
N GLU A 712 32.20 6.00 -21.99
CA GLU A 712 31.06 5.12 -21.71
C GLU A 712 31.42 4.00 -20.74
N LEU A 713 32.64 3.44 -20.87
CA LEU A 713 33.13 2.41 -19.96
C LEU A 713 33.38 2.94 -18.54
N VAL A 714 33.85 4.19 -18.42
CA VAL A 714 33.98 4.89 -17.12
C VAL A 714 32.60 5.21 -16.53
N ASN A 715 31.66 5.68 -17.35
CA ASN A 715 30.28 5.98 -16.93
C ASN A 715 29.55 4.71 -16.46
N LEU A 716 29.69 3.60 -17.20
CA LEU A 716 29.17 2.28 -16.82
C LEU A 716 29.81 1.79 -15.51
N THR A 717 31.13 1.90 -15.38
CA THR A 717 31.87 1.48 -14.17
C THR A 717 31.40 2.25 -12.94
N ASN A 718 31.45 3.58 -12.99
CA ASN A 718 31.04 4.44 -11.89
C ASN A 718 29.59 4.20 -11.47
N TRP A 719 28.69 3.97 -12.44
CA TRP A 719 27.28 3.72 -12.19
C TRP A 719 27.01 2.33 -11.60
N LEU A 720 27.64 1.27 -12.13
CA LEU A 720 27.55 -0.07 -11.55
C LEU A 720 28.07 -0.09 -10.10
N ASP A 721 29.11 0.68 -9.82
CA ASP A 721 29.69 0.82 -8.47
C ASP A 721 28.91 1.79 -7.56
N THR A 722 27.84 2.46 -8.03
CA THR A 722 26.87 3.14 -7.13
C THR A 722 25.88 2.16 -6.48
N PHE A 723 25.69 0.98 -7.07
CA PHE A 723 24.87 -0.06 -6.47
C PHE A 723 25.69 -0.84 -5.45
N ASN A 724 25.27 -0.80 -4.18
CA ASN A 724 25.71 -1.80 -3.22
C ASN A 724 25.41 -3.19 -3.81
N PRO A 725 26.41 -4.10 -3.90
CA PRO A 725 26.18 -5.43 -4.45
C PRO A 725 25.10 -6.14 -3.65
N ALA A 726 24.13 -6.73 -4.34
CA ALA A 726 23.20 -7.64 -3.67
C ALA A 726 24.01 -8.75 -2.98
N PRO A 727 23.72 -9.11 -1.71
CA PRO A 727 24.19 -10.40 -1.20
C PRO A 727 23.61 -11.45 -2.16
N PRO A 728 24.46 -12.24 -2.84
CA PRO A 728 24.06 -12.92 -4.07
C PRO A 728 22.85 -13.81 -3.80
N PRO A 729 21.70 -13.61 -4.47
CA PRO A 729 20.55 -14.48 -4.31
C PRO A 729 20.88 -15.82 -4.96
N VAL A 730 21.53 -16.70 -4.19
CA VAL A 730 22.12 -17.93 -4.70
C VAL A 730 21.04 -18.80 -5.32
N VAL A 731 21.05 -18.89 -6.66
CA VAL A 731 20.33 -19.94 -7.37
C VAL A 731 20.88 -21.26 -6.84
N ALA A 732 20.06 -21.99 -6.09
CA ALA A 732 20.54 -23.12 -5.31
C ALA A 732 21.13 -24.20 -6.23
N ARG A 733 22.46 -24.30 -6.25
CA ARG A 733 23.22 -25.31 -6.99
C ARG A 733 22.66 -26.70 -6.71
N LEU A 734 22.70 -27.59 -7.70
CA LEU A 734 22.29 -28.97 -7.45
C LEU A 734 23.26 -29.61 -6.46
N GLY A 735 22.78 -30.57 -5.67
CA GLY A 735 23.60 -31.17 -4.61
C GLY A 735 24.89 -31.81 -5.10
N GLN A 736 24.92 -32.25 -6.37
CA GLN A 736 26.15 -32.70 -7.02
C GLN A 736 27.12 -31.55 -7.31
N ASP A 737 26.67 -30.44 -7.90
CA ASP A 737 27.53 -29.30 -8.25
C ASP A 737 28.20 -28.70 -7.00
N ILE A 738 27.48 -28.70 -5.87
CA ILE A 738 28.00 -28.31 -4.55
C ILE A 738 29.05 -29.32 -4.08
N TYR A 739 28.77 -30.61 -4.22
CA TYR A 739 29.71 -31.66 -3.80
C TYR A 739 31.01 -31.62 -4.61
N ASP A 740 30.91 -31.59 -5.94
CA ASP A 740 32.03 -31.58 -6.88
C ASP A 740 32.91 -30.33 -6.71
N ALA A 741 32.33 -29.17 -6.35
CA ALA A 741 33.05 -27.92 -6.12
C ALA A 741 33.64 -27.78 -4.70
N GLU A 742 32.85 -28.05 -3.65
CA GLU A 742 33.18 -27.67 -2.26
C GLU A 742 33.65 -28.86 -1.40
N CYS A 743 33.26 -30.09 -1.75
CA CYS A 743 33.38 -31.26 -0.87
C CYS A 743 34.37 -32.32 -1.37
N ALA A 744 34.36 -32.66 -2.66
CA ALA A 744 35.10 -33.79 -3.25
C ALA A 744 36.64 -33.69 -3.14
N ALA A 745 37.18 -32.50 -2.86
CA ALA A 745 38.61 -32.32 -2.55
C ALA A 745 39.00 -32.87 -1.16
N CYS A 746 38.03 -32.99 -0.25
CA CYS A 746 38.23 -33.37 1.15
C CYS A 746 37.50 -34.69 1.48
N HIS A 747 36.21 -34.75 1.19
CA HIS A 747 35.33 -35.88 1.45
C HIS A 747 35.26 -36.81 0.24
N LYS A 748 34.78 -38.04 0.49
CA LYS A 748 34.40 -39.02 -0.51
C LYS A 748 32.93 -39.40 -0.34
N VAL A 749 32.31 -39.95 -1.39
CA VAL A 749 30.94 -40.50 -1.36
C VAL A 749 30.96 -41.92 -1.89
N ASN A 750 30.72 -42.88 -1.00
CA ASN A 750 30.64 -44.31 -1.30
C ASN A 750 29.74 -44.62 -2.51
N GLY A 751 30.34 -45.10 -3.60
CA GLY A 751 29.64 -45.45 -4.85
C GLY A 751 29.56 -44.33 -5.88
N PHE A 752 30.04 -43.12 -5.57
CA PHE A 752 30.20 -42.01 -6.50
C PHE A 752 31.69 -41.80 -6.85
N ASP A 753 32.53 -41.66 -5.83
CA ASP A 753 33.99 -41.51 -5.97
C ASP A 753 34.76 -42.37 -4.96
N ALA A 754 36.09 -42.21 -4.96
CA ALA A 754 37.01 -42.98 -4.10
C ALA A 754 38.15 -42.11 -3.53
N THR A 755 38.03 -40.78 -3.62
CA THR A 755 39.10 -39.81 -3.35
C THR A 755 38.65 -38.82 -2.30
N GLY A 756 39.38 -38.76 -1.19
CA GLY A 756 39.08 -37.88 -0.06
C GLY A 756 39.82 -38.39 1.20
N SER A 757 40.30 -37.47 2.03
CA SER A 757 40.98 -37.78 3.30
C SER A 757 40.11 -37.55 4.54
N ALA A 758 38.96 -36.91 4.37
CA ALA A 758 37.93 -36.72 5.38
C ALA A 758 36.91 -37.89 5.35
N PRO A 759 35.99 -37.99 6.33
CA PRO A 759 35.00 -39.07 6.39
C PRO A 759 34.13 -39.17 5.13
N ASP A 760 33.61 -40.38 4.88
CA ASP A 760 32.58 -40.61 3.86
C ASP A 760 31.28 -39.87 4.24
N ILE A 761 30.62 -39.23 3.26
CA ILE A 761 29.37 -38.49 3.48
C ILE A 761 28.17 -39.03 2.69
N ALA A 762 28.32 -40.18 2.03
CA ALA A 762 27.19 -40.92 1.48
C ALA A 762 26.10 -41.16 2.54
N GLY A 763 24.83 -40.89 2.21
CA GLY A 763 23.70 -41.08 3.12
C GLY A 763 23.65 -40.14 4.33
N ASN A 764 24.55 -39.14 4.43
CA ASN A 764 24.72 -38.29 5.62
C ASN A 764 24.30 -36.83 5.37
N GLY A 765 23.21 -36.61 4.64
CA GLY A 765 22.75 -35.28 4.28
C GLY A 765 22.43 -34.38 5.48
N SER A 766 21.80 -34.93 6.53
CA SER A 766 21.52 -34.18 7.77
C SER A 766 22.78 -33.81 8.55
N GLY A 767 23.83 -34.64 8.51
CA GLY A 767 25.14 -34.32 9.05
C GLY A 767 25.82 -33.18 8.28
N ALA A 768 25.75 -33.21 6.94
CA ALA A 768 26.22 -32.12 6.10
C ALA A 768 25.48 -30.81 6.41
N THR A 769 24.15 -30.82 6.47
CA THR A 769 23.32 -29.67 6.89
C THR A 769 23.76 -29.10 8.23
N THR A 770 23.93 -29.95 9.24
CA THR A 770 24.31 -29.52 10.59
C THR A 770 25.71 -28.90 10.61
N ARG A 771 26.65 -29.44 9.83
CA ARG A 771 28.03 -28.93 9.73
C ARG A 771 28.09 -27.58 9.00
N LEU A 772 27.42 -27.46 7.85
CA LEU A 772 27.44 -26.25 7.03
C LEU A 772 26.74 -25.08 7.73
N ASN A 773 25.58 -25.31 8.34
CA ASN A 773 24.88 -24.30 9.16
C ASN A 773 25.68 -23.89 10.41
N GLY A 774 26.59 -24.75 10.90
CA GLY A 774 27.52 -24.46 11.99
C GLY A 774 28.85 -23.82 11.53
N GLY A 775 29.03 -23.56 10.24
CA GLY A 775 30.29 -23.08 9.64
C GLY A 775 31.34 -24.18 9.47
N HIS A 776 31.36 -24.84 8.30
CA HIS A 776 32.30 -25.91 8.03
C HIS A 776 33.43 -25.48 7.10
N ASN A 777 34.68 -25.44 7.60
CA ASN A 777 35.89 -25.14 6.82
C ASN A 777 35.85 -23.80 6.04
N GLY A 778 35.03 -22.84 6.47
CA GLY A 778 34.81 -21.57 5.75
C GLY A 778 33.80 -21.66 4.59
N ILE A 779 33.29 -22.84 4.26
CA ILE A 779 32.23 -23.03 3.28
C ILE A 779 30.94 -22.43 3.84
N SER A 780 30.31 -21.55 3.06
CA SER A 780 29.02 -20.93 3.37
C SER A 780 28.10 -21.14 2.16
N LEU A 781 26.96 -21.77 2.41
CA LEU A 781 25.92 -22.10 1.43
C LEU A 781 24.58 -21.57 1.95
N ILE A 782 23.64 -21.28 1.06
CA ILE A 782 22.28 -20.91 1.50
C ILE A 782 21.47 -22.15 1.96
N VAL A 783 20.39 -21.93 2.71
CA VAL A 783 19.52 -22.99 3.24
C VAL A 783 19.03 -23.96 2.15
N GLU A 784 18.75 -23.47 0.94
CA GLU A 784 18.28 -24.29 -0.18
C GLU A 784 19.40 -25.11 -0.83
N GLU A 785 20.62 -24.57 -1.00
CA GLU A 785 21.81 -25.33 -1.38
C GLU A 785 22.13 -26.44 -0.37
N VAL A 786 22.06 -26.11 0.91
CA VAL A 786 22.25 -27.07 2.00
C VAL A 786 21.18 -28.18 1.95
N GLY A 787 19.95 -27.84 1.57
CA GLY A 787 18.89 -28.81 1.27
C GLY A 787 19.17 -29.67 0.04
N ASN A 788 19.65 -29.08 -1.05
CA ASN A 788 19.99 -29.77 -2.29
C ASN A 788 21.15 -30.76 -2.11
N LEU A 789 22.24 -30.33 -1.44
CA LEU A 789 23.36 -31.20 -1.08
C LEU A 789 22.91 -32.34 -0.17
N ALA A 790 22.12 -32.03 0.87
CA ALA A 790 21.60 -33.06 1.77
C ALA A 790 20.70 -34.08 1.07
N GLY A 791 19.80 -33.61 0.19
CA GLY A 791 18.93 -34.45 -0.62
C GLY A 791 19.72 -35.36 -1.57
N TRP A 792 20.75 -34.82 -2.23
CA TRP A 792 21.62 -35.58 -3.13
C TRP A 792 22.49 -36.61 -2.38
N LEU A 793 23.14 -36.23 -1.28
CA LEU A 793 23.93 -37.16 -0.45
C LEU A 793 23.08 -38.33 0.06
N ASN A 794 21.82 -38.07 0.40
CA ASN A 794 20.86 -39.09 0.83
C ASN A 794 20.42 -40.07 -0.28
N THR A 795 20.80 -39.87 -1.55
CA THR A 795 20.56 -40.85 -2.62
C THR A 795 21.57 -42.02 -2.62
N PHE A 796 22.72 -41.86 -1.95
CA PHE A 796 23.76 -42.88 -1.85
C PHE A 796 23.57 -43.75 -0.61
N GLN A 797 23.90 -45.04 -0.72
CA GLN A 797 23.97 -45.90 0.45
C GLN A 797 25.20 -45.53 1.28
N ALA A 798 24.96 -45.13 2.53
CA ALA A 798 26.01 -44.86 3.51
C ALA A 798 27.01 -46.02 3.59
N GLY A 799 28.23 -45.77 3.12
CA GLY A 799 29.37 -46.63 3.43
C GLY A 799 29.63 -46.56 4.93
N ASP A 800 29.94 -47.70 5.56
CA ASP A 800 30.04 -47.90 7.01
C ASP A 800 30.57 -46.64 7.77
N PRO A 801 29.69 -45.82 8.38
CA PRO A 801 30.06 -44.46 8.81
C PRO A 801 31.03 -44.41 9.99
N TYR A 802 31.29 -45.53 10.66
CA TYR A 802 31.88 -45.60 11.99
C TYR A 802 33.43 -45.50 12.04
N ALA A 803 34.03 -44.82 11.05
CA ALA A 803 35.48 -44.63 10.93
C ALA A 803 36.02 -43.31 11.56
N GLY A 804 35.16 -42.44 12.10
CA GLY A 804 35.56 -41.21 12.79
C GLY A 804 34.53 -40.78 13.84
N SER A 805 34.97 -40.52 15.08
CA SER A 805 34.07 -40.30 16.22
C SER A 805 33.51 -38.88 16.34
N CYS A 806 32.33 -38.76 16.95
CA CYS A 806 31.48 -37.56 16.95
C CYS A 806 32.03 -36.34 17.74
N ASN A 807 33.19 -36.46 18.39
CA ASN A 807 33.59 -35.59 19.50
C ASN A 807 34.27 -34.28 19.09
N SER A 808 34.55 -34.07 17.81
CA SER A 808 35.45 -32.99 17.35
C SER A 808 34.87 -31.57 17.30
N CYS A 809 33.54 -31.37 17.43
CA CYS A 809 32.91 -30.09 17.04
C CYS A 809 31.88 -29.46 18.01
N HIS A 810 31.19 -30.20 18.90
CA HIS A 810 30.11 -29.59 19.74
C HIS A 810 30.19 -29.82 21.25
N GLY A 811 31.01 -30.76 21.73
CA GLY A 811 31.60 -30.65 23.07
C GLY A 811 30.70 -30.76 24.32
N GLN A 812 29.37 -30.96 24.23
CA GLN A 812 28.54 -31.53 25.31
C GLN A 812 27.37 -32.40 24.75
N PRO A 813 26.93 -33.45 25.49
CA PRO A 813 27.58 -34.00 26.67
C PRO A 813 28.96 -34.58 26.33
N PRO A 814 29.99 -34.43 27.19
CA PRO A 814 31.30 -35.01 26.91
C PRO A 814 31.22 -36.54 26.88
N ASP A 815 31.96 -37.15 25.96
CA ASP A 815 32.07 -38.60 25.74
C ASP A 815 32.92 -39.31 26.82
N VAL A 816 32.85 -38.78 28.06
CA VAL A 816 33.51 -39.28 29.27
C VAL A 816 32.48 -39.42 30.39
N GLY A 817 32.64 -40.45 31.22
CA GLY A 817 31.62 -40.86 32.19
C GLY A 817 30.44 -41.61 31.55
N ALA A 818 29.32 -41.64 32.25
CA ALA A 818 28.17 -42.49 31.92
C ALA A 818 27.29 -42.03 30.73
N HIS A 819 27.62 -40.93 30.04
CA HIS A 819 26.74 -40.38 28.98
C HIS A 819 26.42 -41.39 27.86
N GLY A 820 27.43 -42.06 27.31
CA GLY A 820 27.23 -43.10 26.28
C GLY A 820 26.41 -44.32 26.74
N VAL A 821 26.24 -44.52 28.05
CA VAL A 821 25.35 -45.55 28.61
C VAL A 821 23.90 -45.06 28.66
N HIS A 822 23.68 -43.78 28.99
CA HIS A 822 22.35 -43.19 29.03
C HIS A 822 21.80 -42.90 27.62
N THR A 823 22.61 -42.42 26.67
CA THR A 823 22.17 -42.20 25.28
C THR A 823 21.84 -43.50 24.53
N ALA A 824 22.34 -44.64 25.01
CA ALA A 824 21.99 -45.97 24.52
C ALA A 824 20.64 -46.50 25.05
N LEU A 825 19.98 -45.79 25.98
CA LEU A 825 18.65 -46.16 26.47
C LEU A 825 17.55 -45.62 25.56
N ALA A 826 16.54 -46.46 25.28
CA ALA A 826 15.33 -46.04 24.58
C ALA A 826 14.62 -44.93 25.37
N GLN A 827 14.02 -43.98 24.64
CA GLN A 827 13.39 -42.75 25.17
C GLN A 827 14.33 -41.80 25.95
N VAL A 828 15.64 -42.08 26.03
CA VAL A 828 16.66 -41.09 26.39
C VAL A 828 17.40 -40.66 25.12
N GLY A 829 18.04 -41.59 24.40
CA GLY A 829 18.58 -41.33 23.07
C GLY A 829 19.48 -40.10 23.00
N THR A 830 19.13 -39.13 22.14
CA THR A 830 19.78 -37.82 22.06
C THR A 830 19.03 -36.71 22.83
N ASP A 831 17.94 -37.01 23.52
CA ASP A 831 17.17 -36.03 24.29
C ASP A 831 17.85 -35.71 25.62
N CYS A 832 18.73 -34.72 25.57
CA CYS A 832 19.41 -34.19 26.74
C CYS A 832 18.45 -33.50 27.74
N ALA A 833 17.22 -33.15 27.33
CA ALA A 833 16.24 -32.50 28.21
C ALA A 833 15.68 -33.42 29.30
N VAL A 834 15.94 -34.73 29.21
CA VAL A 834 15.71 -35.70 30.31
C VAL A 834 16.56 -35.36 31.55
N CYS A 835 17.72 -34.73 31.37
CA CYS A 835 18.68 -34.41 32.45
C CYS A 835 18.98 -32.90 32.60
N HIS A 836 18.75 -32.08 31.56
CA HIS A 836 19.17 -30.68 31.49
C HIS A 836 18.03 -29.77 31.01
N SER A 837 17.55 -28.84 31.84
CA SER A 837 16.44 -27.94 31.47
C SER A 837 16.87 -26.47 31.40
N GLY A 838 17.91 -26.18 30.61
CA GLY A 838 18.48 -24.83 30.45
C GLY A 838 19.14 -24.62 29.09
N ALA A 839 19.02 -23.41 28.53
CA ALA A 839 19.45 -23.08 27.17
C ALA A 839 20.94 -22.65 27.05
N GLY A 840 21.82 -23.09 27.95
CA GLY A 840 23.24 -22.71 27.89
C GLY A 840 24.13 -23.42 28.91
N HIS A 841 25.03 -24.29 28.42
CA HIS A 841 26.04 -24.99 29.21
C HIS A 841 27.23 -24.07 29.59
N ASN A 842 26.95 -22.98 30.30
CA ASN A 842 27.91 -21.93 30.66
C ASN A 842 28.81 -22.33 31.84
N GLY A 843 29.59 -23.41 31.68
CA GLY A 843 30.65 -23.82 32.61
C GLY A 843 30.19 -24.53 33.89
N GLY A 844 28.91 -24.87 34.03
CA GLY A 844 28.37 -25.66 35.13
C GLY A 844 27.50 -26.82 34.63
N ILE A 845 27.39 -27.89 35.42
CA ILE A 845 26.53 -29.04 35.10
C ILE A 845 25.11 -28.75 35.62
N ASP A 846 24.25 -28.21 34.76
CA ASP A 846 22.85 -27.92 35.08
C ASP A 846 22.01 -29.21 35.05
N LEU A 847 22.03 -29.98 36.14
CA LEU A 847 21.20 -31.18 36.30
C LEU A 847 19.80 -30.80 36.82
N ALA A 848 18.85 -30.72 35.90
CA ALA A 848 17.46 -30.38 36.18
C ALA A 848 16.53 -31.44 35.59
N PHE A 849 16.07 -32.35 36.45
CA PHE A 849 15.25 -33.50 36.05
C PHE A 849 13.75 -33.14 36.02
N PRO A 850 13.03 -33.38 34.91
CA PRO A 850 11.57 -33.23 34.89
C PRO A 850 10.89 -34.11 35.94
N ALA A 851 9.84 -33.59 36.60
CA ALA A 851 9.18 -34.24 37.74
C ALA A 851 8.56 -35.62 37.44
N THR A 852 8.42 -35.99 36.15
CA THR A 852 8.08 -37.35 35.70
C THR A 852 9.12 -38.39 36.13
N TRP A 853 10.39 -38.01 36.28
CA TRP A 853 11.51 -38.91 36.62
C TRP A 853 11.71 -39.11 38.13
N ASN A 854 10.90 -38.48 38.96
CA ASN A 854 10.92 -38.63 40.42
C ASN A 854 10.66 -40.09 40.85
N ALA A 855 11.49 -40.60 41.77
CA ALA A 855 11.21 -41.81 42.51
C ALA A 855 10.18 -41.56 43.62
N LYS A 856 9.62 -42.61 44.22
CA LYS A 856 8.67 -42.46 45.35
C LYS A 856 9.34 -41.95 46.63
N SER A 857 10.68 -41.96 46.70
CA SER A 857 11.46 -41.42 47.83
C SER A 857 11.59 -39.89 47.82
N GLY A 858 11.31 -39.21 46.71
CA GLY A 858 11.35 -37.75 46.64
C GLY A 858 11.65 -37.22 45.24
N THR A 859 11.88 -35.91 45.15
CA THR A 859 12.29 -35.23 43.91
C THR A 859 13.66 -35.72 43.46
N ALA A 860 13.78 -36.03 42.16
CA ALA A 860 15.02 -36.38 41.50
C ALA A 860 16.04 -35.24 41.58
N GLY A 861 17.31 -35.54 41.86
CA GLY A 861 18.36 -34.54 41.96
C GLY A 861 19.78 -35.13 41.95
N GLY A 862 20.71 -34.35 41.41
CA GLY A 862 22.14 -34.67 41.39
C GLY A 862 22.96 -33.66 42.18
N ASN A 863 24.15 -34.07 42.62
CA ASN A 863 25.09 -33.24 43.41
C ASN A 863 26.39 -32.89 42.65
N GLY A 864 26.38 -33.06 41.32
CA GLY A 864 27.55 -32.89 40.45
C GLY A 864 28.24 -34.19 40.07
N SER A 865 28.26 -35.23 40.93
CA SER A 865 28.89 -36.52 40.60
C SER A 865 28.06 -37.78 40.91
N THR A 866 26.99 -37.69 41.70
CA THR A 866 25.97 -38.74 41.84
C THR A 866 24.56 -38.21 41.63
N CYS A 867 23.66 -39.11 41.21
CA CYS A 867 22.23 -38.87 41.05
C CYS A 867 21.46 -39.62 42.14
N SER A 868 20.36 -39.05 42.62
CA SER A 868 19.56 -39.58 43.73
C SER A 868 18.07 -39.33 43.51
N ASN A 869 17.20 -40.18 44.06
CA ASN A 869 15.73 -40.11 43.86
C ASN A 869 15.27 -40.15 42.39
N LEU A 870 16.08 -40.64 41.45
CA LEU A 870 15.65 -40.92 40.07
C LEU A 870 14.98 -42.30 40.01
N ARG A 871 13.81 -42.41 39.34
CA ARG A 871 13.10 -43.68 39.18
C ARG A 871 13.91 -44.75 38.42
N CYS A 872 14.74 -44.34 37.46
CA CYS A 872 15.60 -45.22 36.65
C CYS A 872 16.63 -45.99 37.49
N HIS A 873 17.05 -45.42 38.62
CA HIS A 873 17.94 -46.05 39.60
C HIS A 873 17.18 -46.55 40.84
N GLY A 874 15.85 -46.71 40.74
CA GLY A 874 14.99 -47.17 41.85
C GLY A 874 14.99 -46.26 43.07
N GLY A 875 15.22 -44.95 42.87
CA GLY A 875 15.42 -43.97 43.92
C GLY A 875 16.68 -44.16 44.77
N GLN A 876 17.55 -45.12 44.44
CA GLN A 876 18.86 -45.26 45.07
C GLN A 876 19.78 -44.11 44.63
N THR A 877 20.78 -43.81 45.45
CA THR A 877 21.89 -42.93 45.01
C THR A 877 22.83 -43.75 44.13
N THR A 878 23.19 -43.21 42.96
CA THR A 878 24.12 -43.88 42.03
C THR A 878 25.54 -43.94 42.61
N PRO A 879 26.40 -44.84 42.08
CA PRO A 879 27.84 -44.59 42.07
C PRO A 879 28.17 -43.23 41.42
N ASP A 880 29.42 -42.81 41.57
CA ASP A 880 29.94 -41.66 40.82
C ASP A 880 29.75 -41.90 39.30
N TRP A 881 29.10 -40.99 38.57
CA TRP A 881 28.82 -41.22 37.15
C TRP A 881 29.98 -40.84 36.21
N THR A 882 31.07 -40.30 36.74
CA THR A 882 32.30 -39.98 35.97
C THR A 882 33.35 -41.08 36.10
N LEU A 883 33.44 -41.75 37.26
CA LEU A 883 34.46 -42.78 37.56
C LEU A 883 33.89 -44.14 37.96
N GLY A 884 32.65 -44.20 38.43
CA GLY A 884 31.95 -45.42 38.79
C GLY A 884 31.22 -46.04 37.60
N THR A 885 30.94 -47.34 37.70
CA THR A 885 30.11 -48.08 36.74
C THR A 885 29.09 -48.93 37.48
N LEU A 886 27.94 -49.16 36.84
CA LEU A 886 26.92 -50.08 37.32
C LEU A 886 26.56 -51.06 36.19
N ASN A 887 26.84 -52.34 36.40
CA ASN A 887 26.52 -53.40 35.46
C ASN A 887 25.11 -53.93 35.75
N SER A 888 24.10 -53.40 35.06
CA SER A 888 22.70 -53.82 35.19
C SER A 888 22.48 -55.32 34.89
N SER A 889 23.35 -55.95 34.09
CA SER A 889 23.27 -57.39 33.80
C SER A 889 23.64 -58.28 34.98
N THR A 890 24.26 -57.76 36.04
CA THR A 890 24.68 -58.53 37.23
C THR A 890 24.30 -57.91 38.58
N GLN A 891 24.21 -56.58 38.68
CA GLN A 891 24.07 -55.83 39.95
C GLN A 891 22.64 -55.40 40.24
N CYS A 892 21.64 -56.26 39.99
CA CYS A 892 20.22 -55.92 40.11
C CYS A 892 19.83 -55.33 41.50
N LYS A 893 20.47 -55.80 42.59
CA LYS A 893 20.26 -55.30 43.96
C LYS A 893 20.66 -53.83 44.17
N SER A 894 21.41 -53.22 43.25
CA SER A 894 21.79 -51.80 43.29
C SER A 894 20.72 -50.84 42.76
N CYS A 895 19.79 -51.32 41.93
CA CYS A 895 18.59 -50.56 41.52
C CYS A 895 17.33 -51.04 42.23
N HIS A 896 17.27 -52.32 42.63
CA HIS A 896 16.07 -52.95 43.18
C HIS A 896 16.29 -53.40 44.64
N ALA A 897 15.49 -52.85 45.55
CA ALA A 897 15.58 -53.16 46.99
C ALA A 897 14.23 -53.63 47.55
N TYR A 898 14.24 -54.74 48.30
CA TYR A 898 13.03 -55.36 48.86
C TYR A 898 12.23 -54.40 49.74
N GLY A 899 10.90 -54.39 49.58
CA GLY A 899 9.99 -53.69 50.50
C GLY A 899 10.07 -52.16 50.51
N THR A 900 10.96 -51.55 49.72
CA THR A 900 11.24 -50.09 49.73
C THR A 900 10.12 -49.19 49.21
N GLY A 901 8.98 -49.76 48.82
CA GLY A 901 7.82 -49.02 48.30
C GLY A 901 8.00 -48.43 46.90
N GLN A 902 9.23 -48.37 46.36
CA GLN A 902 9.62 -47.79 45.07
C GLN A 902 8.83 -48.33 43.86
N TYR A 903 8.90 -47.66 42.71
CA TYR A 903 8.23 -48.14 41.48
C TYR A 903 8.78 -49.49 41.01
N ASN A 904 10.08 -49.73 41.14
CA ASN A 904 10.77 -50.95 40.71
C ASN A 904 11.09 -51.92 41.88
N GLY A 905 10.56 -51.70 43.09
CA GLY A 905 10.88 -52.51 44.27
C GLY A 905 10.22 -53.89 44.21
N TYR A 906 10.98 -54.98 44.39
CA TYR A 906 10.40 -56.32 44.42
C TYR A 906 9.75 -56.63 45.78
N THR A 907 8.47 -57.02 45.74
CA THR A 907 7.65 -57.34 46.93
C THR A 907 6.68 -58.50 46.73
N SER A 908 6.55 -59.04 45.52
CA SER A 908 5.59 -60.08 45.17
C SER A 908 6.11 -61.49 45.44
N GLY A 909 5.25 -62.36 45.97
CA GLY A 909 5.55 -63.78 46.21
C GLY A 909 6.82 -64.02 47.05
N GLU A 910 7.49 -65.14 46.80
CA GLU A 910 8.64 -65.60 47.58
C GLU A 910 9.97 -64.86 47.28
N HIS A 911 9.94 -63.69 46.62
CA HIS A 911 11.16 -62.91 46.37
C HIS A 911 11.89 -62.53 47.66
N ARG A 912 11.18 -62.33 48.78
CA ARG A 912 11.83 -62.15 50.09
C ARG A 912 12.68 -63.36 50.48
N LYS A 913 12.09 -64.55 50.46
CA LYS A 913 12.74 -65.82 50.83
C LYS A 913 14.01 -66.05 50.02
N HIS A 914 14.00 -65.74 48.73
CA HIS A 914 15.15 -65.97 47.86
C HIS A 914 16.17 -64.83 47.89
N ALA A 915 15.76 -63.58 47.64
CA ALA A 915 16.69 -62.45 47.49
C ALA A 915 17.12 -61.79 48.81
N VAL A 916 16.36 -61.99 49.90
CA VAL A 916 16.68 -61.48 51.25
C VAL A 916 17.06 -62.63 52.18
N ASP A 917 16.12 -63.51 52.53
CA ASP A 917 16.31 -64.49 53.62
C ASP A 917 17.31 -65.62 53.24
N LYS A 918 17.58 -65.83 51.94
CA LYS A 918 18.68 -66.67 51.40
C LYS A 918 19.77 -65.87 50.68
N ASN A 919 19.61 -64.56 50.53
CA ASN A 919 20.51 -63.64 49.80
C ASN A 919 20.96 -64.12 48.41
N TYR A 920 20.16 -64.92 47.69
CA TYR A 920 20.44 -65.25 46.30
C TYR A 920 20.40 -63.97 45.43
N ASP A 921 21.23 -63.91 44.40
CA ASP A 921 21.16 -62.82 43.43
C ASP A 921 20.06 -63.07 42.41
N CYS A 922 19.51 -61.99 41.83
CA CYS A 922 18.39 -62.08 40.90
C CYS A 922 18.70 -63.00 39.71
N LEU A 923 19.97 -63.05 39.25
CA LEU A 923 20.43 -63.96 38.20
C LEU A 923 20.36 -65.47 38.54
N VAL A 924 20.10 -65.87 39.79
CA VAL A 924 19.81 -67.27 40.10
C VAL A 924 18.49 -67.69 39.45
N CYS A 925 17.49 -66.79 39.46
CA CYS A 925 16.15 -67.04 38.88
C CYS A 925 15.98 -66.42 37.49
N HIS A 926 16.51 -65.23 37.26
CA HIS A 926 16.26 -64.41 36.07
C HIS A 926 17.41 -64.50 35.07
N ASP A 927 17.08 -64.29 33.80
CA ASP A 927 17.99 -64.32 32.67
C ASP A 927 18.28 -62.90 32.18
N ALA A 928 19.56 -62.50 32.18
CA ALA A 928 19.98 -61.15 31.80
C ALA A 928 19.66 -60.82 30.32
N GLY A 929 19.72 -61.80 29.42
CA GLY A 929 19.35 -61.62 28.02
C GLY A 929 17.85 -61.42 27.85
N LYS A 930 17.03 -62.16 28.61
CA LYS A 930 15.57 -61.96 28.61
C LYS A 930 15.14 -60.65 29.29
N LEU A 931 15.91 -60.15 30.25
CA LEU A 931 15.69 -58.83 30.84
C LEU A 931 15.91 -57.73 29.79
N ALA A 932 17.00 -57.79 29.01
CA ALA A 932 17.36 -56.79 28.01
C ALA A 932 16.25 -56.50 26.97
N ASN A 933 15.46 -57.52 26.59
CA ASN A 933 14.38 -57.41 25.59
C ASN A 933 13.18 -56.52 25.99
N GLY A 934 13.14 -55.96 27.21
CA GLY A 934 12.07 -55.06 27.62
C GLY A 934 12.34 -54.20 28.85
N HIS A 935 13.23 -54.60 29.76
CA HIS A 935 13.48 -53.93 31.05
C HIS A 935 13.99 -52.48 30.94
N PHE A 936 14.44 -52.06 29.76
CA PHE A 936 14.86 -50.69 29.45
C PHE A 936 14.11 -50.10 28.25
N GLY A 937 12.94 -50.68 27.90
CA GLY A 937 12.17 -50.31 26.71
C GLY A 937 11.44 -48.97 26.84
N ASP A 938 10.88 -48.68 28.02
CA ASP A 938 10.26 -47.38 28.30
C ASP A 938 10.27 -47.04 29.81
N LEU A 939 11.45 -46.61 30.27
CA LEU A 939 11.66 -46.05 31.60
C LEU A 939 10.86 -44.75 31.85
N SER A 940 10.20 -44.18 30.83
CA SER A 940 9.35 -43.00 30.99
C SER A 940 8.01 -43.32 31.71
N THR A 941 7.70 -44.62 31.90
CA THR A 941 6.53 -45.09 32.64
C THR A 941 6.83 -45.43 34.12
N ILE A 942 5.86 -46.02 34.82
CA ILE A 942 6.01 -46.56 36.18
C ILE A 942 5.69 -48.05 36.27
N SER A 943 5.54 -48.71 35.11
CA SER A 943 5.13 -50.10 34.96
C SER A 943 6.27 -50.90 34.36
N PHE A 944 6.54 -52.10 34.88
CA PHE A 944 7.50 -52.98 34.23
C PHE A 944 6.97 -53.39 32.85
N GLU A 945 7.81 -53.23 31.84
CA GLU A 945 7.45 -53.10 30.43
C GLU A 945 7.23 -54.45 29.73
N GLN A 946 7.50 -55.54 30.45
CA GLN A 946 7.25 -56.91 30.02
C GLN A 946 6.72 -57.78 31.17
N SER A 947 6.25 -59.00 30.89
CA SER A 947 5.80 -59.90 31.95
C SER A 947 6.97 -60.37 32.83
N PRO A 948 6.91 -60.24 34.17
CA PRO A 948 7.94 -60.77 35.07
C PRO A 948 8.25 -62.26 34.85
N ALA A 949 7.23 -63.05 34.50
CA ALA A 949 7.39 -64.47 34.19
C ALA A 949 8.30 -64.74 32.97
N ALA A 950 8.29 -63.85 31.97
CA ALA A 950 9.11 -64.01 30.76
C ALA A 950 10.61 -63.92 31.04
N THR A 951 11.00 -63.18 32.09
CA THR A 951 12.40 -62.97 32.47
C THR A 951 13.07 -64.19 33.12
N ILE A 952 12.30 -65.20 33.54
CA ILE A 952 12.81 -66.34 34.31
C ILE A 952 13.60 -67.30 33.40
N LYS A 953 14.70 -67.85 33.92
CA LYS A 953 15.56 -68.81 33.19
C LYS A 953 14.78 -70.04 32.75
N SER A 954 14.90 -70.40 31.46
CA SER A 954 14.19 -71.55 30.89
C SER A 954 14.56 -72.88 31.57
N SER A 955 15.77 -72.99 32.12
CA SER A 955 16.27 -74.16 32.85
C SER A 955 15.55 -74.43 34.18
N LEU A 956 14.76 -73.48 34.71
CA LEU A 956 13.98 -73.64 35.94
C LEU A 956 12.57 -74.20 35.68
N SER A 957 12.17 -74.30 34.41
CA SER A 957 10.85 -74.78 33.97
C SER A 957 9.69 -74.11 34.73
N TYR A 958 9.74 -72.78 34.81
CA TYR A 958 8.69 -71.98 35.43
C TYR A 958 7.40 -72.03 34.59
N SER A 959 6.29 -72.36 35.23
CA SER A 959 4.97 -72.41 34.63
C SER A 959 3.92 -71.92 35.63
N SER A 960 3.29 -70.79 35.30
CA SER A 960 2.13 -70.21 36.00
C SER A 960 2.24 -70.17 37.53
N GLY A 961 3.38 -69.68 38.06
CA GLY A 961 3.67 -69.62 39.49
C GLY A 961 4.67 -70.70 39.95
N THR A 962 4.56 -71.92 39.41
CA THR A 962 5.36 -73.08 39.87
C THR A 962 6.69 -73.22 39.13
N CYS A 963 7.78 -73.48 39.85
CA CYS A 963 9.05 -73.99 39.29
C CYS A 963 9.06 -75.53 39.37
N ARG A 964 9.47 -76.24 38.31
CA ARG A 964 9.33 -77.71 38.23
C ARG A 964 10.56 -78.46 37.69
N THR A 965 11.78 -78.01 37.94
CA THR A 965 13.00 -78.74 37.53
C THR A 965 14.10 -78.68 38.60
N ALA A 966 14.90 -79.75 38.66
CA ALA A 966 15.72 -80.11 39.81
C ALA A 966 16.88 -79.13 40.07
N GLY A 967 17.03 -78.75 41.34
CA GLY A 967 18.15 -77.92 41.82
C GLY A 967 17.86 -77.29 43.19
N CYS A 968 16.79 -76.49 43.29
CA CYS A 968 16.55 -75.64 44.46
C CYS A 968 15.29 -75.96 45.28
N HIS A 969 14.26 -76.59 44.68
CA HIS A 969 12.94 -76.80 45.32
C HIS A 969 12.43 -78.25 45.26
N GLY A 970 13.28 -79.21 44.87
CA GLY A 970 12.92 -80.63 44.81
C GLY A 970 11.67 -80.89 43.96
N SER A 971 10.61 -81.39 44.61
CA SER A 971 9.27 -81.62 44.03
C SER A 971 8.20 -80.71 44.63
N GLU A 972 8.58 -79.63 45.32
CA GLU A 972 7.65 -78.72 45.99
C GLU A 972 6.98 -77.78 44.97
N THR A 973 5.65 -77.74 44.98
CA THR A 973 4.85 -76.77 44.20
C THR A 973 4.35 -75.67 45.11
N TRP A 974 4.58 -74.43 44.70
CA TRP A 974 4.22 -73.18 45.39
C TRP A 974 3.22 -72.38 44.54
#